data_AF-A0A1J4K5L9-F1
#
_entry.id   AF-A0A1J4K5L9-F1
#
_cell.length_a   1.000
_cell.length_b   1.000
_cell.length_c   1.000
_cell.angle_alpha   90.00
_cell.angle_beta   90.00
_cell.angle_gamma   90.00
#
_symmetry.space_group_name_H-M   'P 1'
#
loop_
_entity.id
_entity.type
_entity.pdbx_description
1 polymer ?
#
loop_
_entity_poly.entity_id
_entity_poly.type
_entity_poly.pdbx_seq_one_letter_code
_entity_poly.pdbx_strand_id
1 'polypeptide(L)'
;MKEEKLMGILMKHNIVSFEASALALNGLSISNLRNSHVIETFLTGFSTILNGISLFDSTTFRIYKQADSINFKLRQLNRNLARQLDSFINMIERLPSPEIPSTPFLQSVQQMQDKLCDVLFSMADIISHALISLVEEMYRNNRNEVLEKKLLPSFKIFNESVATVRSQAVGQTASDFAGVLIQIEFHFNNFIDCSSKINFTKSLFPVKKLLEISGNMGESIMRLSKIVPTLTDILIINPDPDSADKIPEKFEPKMTNQQISDNLTPHDVLSSIQSQSTKILNNLTEAKKVFSEYSVDSDVIIEIIEKIDNDSNKFISFSRQMISVCTDQRLGELQTSIFSFISVVSNLHVAIRNRLLREGNFDQDINEAISQFGPQIESTINLASAAVKNFEEKSAVIEEEIIDTIEDTSSASDEVTRELQATANAINEMNARLAKFSAQISTIEEPIQDEGIDIIDENTNDLAEESNNGLQRQEMNLNAEQGTLPAFVISNASPVLEMTSLILQRAQVITKQKMMESGGHLQNEKALIKCAQDLSEAAELLLIVAEILISKAESDTEYKVISAAKIIKASVAAFVAKIQQLGGDSEGKMIEYVKKVVIHADAVVTKGESIAIEKMIEEESKVQKKVMNKFTLRLNLQSDLNNLETVLKQQEDALKQFNRKF
;
A
#
# COMPACT_ATOMS: atom_id res chain seq x y z
N MET A 1 15.89 57.89 -57.99
CA MET A 1 16.19 57.00 -59.14
C MET A 1 16.79 55.62 -58.79
N LYS A 2 17.98 55.49 -58.17
CA LYS A 2 18.52 54.15 -57.80
C LYS A 2 17.71 53.47 -56.69
N GLU A 3 17.26 54.23 -55.70
CA GLU A 3 16.49 53.73 -54.55
C GLU A 3 15.05 53.35 -54.90
N GLU A 4 14.33 54.17 -55.67
CA GLU A 4 12.99 53.86 -56.18
C GLU A 4 12.98 52.60 -57.06
N LYS A 5 14.00 52.45 -57.93
CA LYS A 5 14.12 51.26 -58.78
C LYS A 5 14.35 50.01 -57.93
N LEU A 6 15.13 50.10 -56.85
CA LEU A 6 15.33 49.01 -55.90
C LEU A 6 14.04 48.67 -55.15
N MET A 7 13.31 49.68 -54.65
CA MET A 7 12.01 49.47 -53.99
C MET A 7 11.01 48.81 -54.93
N GLY A 8 10.94 49.25 -56.19
CA GLY A 8 10.10 48.62 -57.20
C GLY A 8 10.49 47.16 -57.49
N ILE A 9 11.77 46.81 -57.40
CA ILE A 9 12.24 45.42 -57.50
C ILE A 9 11.83 44.60 -56.27
N LEU A 10 12.00 45.14 -55.06
CA LEU A 10 11.60 44.48 -53.80
C LEU A 10 10.09 44.24 -53.75
N MET A 11 9.28 45.24 -54.13
CA MET A 11 7.82 45.11 -54.21
C MET A 11 7.43 43.97 -55.15
N LYS A 12 8.00 43.95 -56.37
CA LYS A 12 7.72 42.88 -57.36
C LYS A 12 8.15 41.50 -56.86
N HIS A 13 9.34 41.41 -56.27
CA HIS A 13 9.86 40.16 -55.71
C HIS A 13 8.93 39.61 -54.61
N ASN A 14 8.46 40.48 -53.72
CA ASN A 14 7.58 40.08 -52.63
C ASN A 14 6.20 39.68 -53.14
N ILE A 15 5.62 40.43 -54.09
CA ILE A 15 4.35 40.09 -54.74
C ILE A 15 4.44 38.70 -55.38
N VAL A 16 5.46 38.45 -56.20
CA VAL A 16 5.64 37.15 -56.88
C VAL A 16 5.79 36.01 -55.87
N SER A 17 6.49 36.24 -54.75
CA SER A 17 6.67 35.22 -53.72
C SER A 17 5.35 34.86 -53.01
N PHE A 18 4.51 35.86 -52.72
CA PHE A 18 3.19 35.64 -52.13
C PHE A 18 2.22 34.99 -53.12
N GLU A 19 2.19 35.45 -54.38
CA GLU A 19 1.38 34.87 -55.44
C GLU A 19 1.76 33.41 -55.74
N ALA A 20 3.05 33.08 -55.74
CA ALA A 20 3.50 31.71 -55.92
C ALA A 20 3.06 30.80 -54.76
N SER A 21 3.12 31.30 -53.52
CA SER A 21 2.60 30.58 -52.34
C SER A 21 1.09 30.35 -52.43
N ALA A 22 0.36 31.36 -52.91
CA ALA A 22 -1.07 31.31 -53.16
C ALA A 22 -1.46 30.28 -54.24
N LEU A 23 -0.72 30.27 -55.36
CA LEU A 23 -0.89 29.28 -56.43
C LEU A 23 -0.62 27.86 -55.94
N ALA A 24 0.38 27.67 -55.10
CA ALA A 24 0.70 26.37 -54.52
C ALA A 24 -0.42 25.85 -53.61
N LEU A 25 -0.96 26.69 -52.73
CA LEU A 25 -2.09 26.30 -51.88
C LEU A 25 -3.34 25.96 -52.71
N ASN A 26 -3.64 26.76 -53.74
CA ASN A 26 -4.76 26.48 -54.65
C ASN A 26 -4.55 25.17 -55.44
N GLY A 27 -3.31 24.89 -55.86
CA GLY A 27 -2.95 23.61 -56.48
C GLY A 27 -3.24 22.42 -55.57
N LEU A 28 -2.82 22.51 -54.30
CA LEU A 28 -3.13 21.48 -53.28
C LEU A 28 -4.64 21.32 -53.06
N SER A 29 -5.41 22.42 -53.12
CA SER A 29 -6.87 22.39 -53.00
C SER A 29 -7.52 21.65 -54.16
N ILE A 30 -7.10 21.92 -55.40
CA ILE A 30 -7.65 21.27 -56.59
C ILE A 30 -7.34 19.77 -56.59
N SER A 31 -6.17 19.40 -56.07
CA SER A 31 -5.75 18.00 -55.96
C SER A 31 -6.26 17.27 -54.71
N ASN A 32 -7.14 17.88 -53.90
CA ASN A 32 -7.66 17.31 -52.64
C ASN A 32 -6.58 16.91 -51.62
N LEU A 33 -5.42 17.56 -51.63
CA LEU A 33 -4.29 17.26 -50.73
C LEU A 33 -4.23 18.16 -49.50
N ARG A 34 -5.18 19.10 -49.32
CA ARG A 34 -5.22 19.99 -48.15
C ARG A 34 -5.33 19.26 -46.81
N ASN A 35 -5.96 18.09 -46.80
CA ASN A 35 -6.11 17.24 -45.62
C ASN A 35 -5.05 16.13 -45.53
N SER A 36 -3.87 16.33 -46.12
CA SER A 36 -2.77 15.35 -46.11
C SER A 36 -1.53 15.91 -45.42
N HIS A 37 -0.55 15.06 -45.10
CA HIS A 37 0.75 15.47 -44.53
C HIS A 37 1.52 16.48 -45.40
N VAL A 38 1.16 16.62 -46.68
CA VAL A 38 1.74 17.63 -47.57
C VAL A 38 1.50 19.05 -47.07
N ILE A 39 0.39 19.28 -46.34
CA ILE A 39 0.06 20.60 -45.79
C ILE A 39 1.10 21.10 -44.79
N GLU A 40 1.73 20.20 -44.03
CA GLU A 40 2.80 20.52 -43.09
C GLU A 40 4.06 21.00 -43.82
N THR A 41 4.39 20.33 -44.94
CA THR A 41 5.51 20.73 -45.80
C THR A 41 5.24 22.11 -46.41
N PHE A 42 4.00 22.36 -46.85
CA PHE A 42 3.58 23.67 -47.35
C PHE A 42 3.71 24.75 -46.29
N LEU A 43 3.18 24.54 -45.07
CA LEU A 43 3.27 25.49 -43.96
C LEU A 43 4.72 25.84 -43.61
N THR A 44 5.60 24.84 -43.58
CA THR A 44 7.03 25.03 -43.32
C THR A 44 7.69 25.86 -44.43
N GLY A 45 7.39 25.55 -45.69
CA GLY A 45 7.89 26.32 -46.84
C GLY A 45 7.39 27.76 -46.84
N PHE A 46 6.10 27.98 -46.57
CA PHE A 46 5.51 29.30 -46.56
C PHE A 46 6.02 30.16 -45.40
N SER A 47 6.20 29.56 -44.23
CA SER A 47 6.85 30.19 -43.07
C SER A 47 8.28 30.62 -43.37
N THR A 48 9.01 29.79 -44.13
CA THR A 48 10.37 30.10 -44.59
C THR A 48 10.37 31.28 -45.57
N ILE A 49 9.35 31.40 -46.41
CA ILE A 49 9.18 32.56 -47.31
C ILE A 49 8.88 33.83 -46.50
N LEU A 50 7.95 33.79 -45.56
CA LEU A 50 7.60 34.94 -44.70
C LEU A 50 8.83 35.48 -43.95
N ASN A 51 9.56 34.60 -43.28
CA ASN A 51 10.79 34.96 -42.58
C ASN A 51 11.90 35.40 -43.55
N GLY A 52 12.06 34.67 -44.66
CA GLY A 52 13.05 34.94 -45.69
C GLY A 52 12.88 36.32 -46.33
N ILE A 53 11.65 36.73 -46.66
CA ILE A 53 11.32 38.06 -47.21
C ILE A 53 11.65 39.15 -46.18
N SER A 54 11.20 38.99 -44.93
CA SER A 54 11.49 39.94 -43.85
C SER A 54 13.01 40.17 -43.66
N LEU A 55 13.78 39.08 -43.62
CA LEU A 55 15.24 39.12 -43.52
C LEU A 55 15.89 39.67 -44.78
N PHE A 56 15.39 39.33 -45.97
CA PHE A 56 15.92 39.80 -47.24
C PHE A 56 15.74 41.31 -47.38
N ASP A 57 14.56 41.82 -47.09
CA ASP A 57 14.24 43.25 -47.15
C ASP A 57 15.07 44.02 -46.14
N SER A 58 15.06 43.61 -44.87
CA SER A 58 15.84 44.26 -43.80
C SER A 58 17.34 44.29 -44.11
N THR A 59 17.87 43.23 -44.70
CA THR A 59 19.27 43.13 -45.13
C THR A 59 19.56 44.01 -46.35
N THR A 60 18.63 44.10 -47.30
CA THR A 60 18.74 44.97 -48.48
C THR A 60 18.77 46.45 -48.07
N PHE A 61 17.94 46.85 -47.10
CA PHE A 61 17.98 48.19 -46.53
C PHE A 61 19.30 48.51 -45.80
N ARG A 62 20.05 47.49 -45.34
CA ARG A 62 21.36 47.66 -44.68
C ARG A 62 22.52 47.76 -45.67
N ILE A 63 22.44 47.13 -46.85
CA ILE A 63 23.45 47.24 -47.92
C ILE A 63 23.64 48.67 -48.38
N TYR A 64 22.57 49.47 -48.33
CA TYR A 64 22.66 50.89 -48.58
C TYR A 64 23.64 51.63 -47.63
N LYS A 65 24.07 50.98 -46.54
CA LYS A 65 24.98 51.53 -45.52
C LYS A 65 26.35 50.83 -45.43
N GLN A 66 26.50 49.56 -45.84
CA GLN A 66 27.77 48.77 -45.75
C GLN A 66 27.84 47.71 -46.88
N ALA A 67 28.94 47.62 -47.63
CA ALA A 67 28.94 47.02 -48.97
C ALA A 67 29.33 45.52 -49.07
N ASP A 68 30.37 45.04 -48.39
CA ASP A 68 31.05 43.82 -48.89
C ASP A 68 30.60 42.49 -48.25
N SER A 69 30.31 42.44 -46.93
CA SER A 69 29.88 41.19 -46.27
C SER A 69 28.40 40.87 -46.44
N ILE A 70 27.57 41.88 -46.74
CA ILE A 70 26.12 41.74 -46.73
C ILE A 70 25.59 41.14 -48.05
N ASN A 71 26.32 41.31 -49.16
CA ASN A 71 25.97 40.74 -50.45
C ASN A 71 25.95 39.21 -50.45
N PHE A 72 26.87 38.56 -49.72
CA PHE A 72 26.87 37.10 -49.58
C PHE A 72 25.59 36.62 -48.88
N LYS A 73 25.20 37.29 -47.79
CA LYS A 73 23.99 36.98 -47.04
C LYS A 73 22.71 37.15 -47.87
N LEU A 74 22.62 38.21 -48.68
CA LEU A 74 21.49 38.37 -49.61
C LEU A 74 21.42 37.25 -50.64
N ARG A 75 22.55 36.85 -51.24
CA ARG A 75 22.58 35.73 -52.20
C ARG A 75 22.12 34.43 -51.55
N GLN A 76 22.52 34.21 -50.29
CA GLN A 76 22.08 33.04 -49.52
C GLN A 76 20.57 33.07 -49.27
N LEU A 77 20.03 34.21 -48.82
CA LEU A 77 18.58 34.38 -48.60
C LEU A 77 17.79 34.20 -49.89
N ASN A 78 18.24 34.79 -51.00
CA ASN A 78 17.58 34.63 -52.30
C ASN A 78 17.60 33.17 -52.78
N ARG A 79 18.73 32.46 -52.62
CA ARG A 79 18.81 31.02 -52.94
C ARG A 79 17.86 30.20 -52.07
N ASN A 80 17.69 30.54 -50.80
CA ASN A 80 16.76 29.85 -49.93
C ASN A 80 15.31 30.09 -50.37
N LEU A 81 14.94 31.33 -50.69
CA LEU A 81 13.62 31.65 -51.23
C LEU A 81 13.35 30.91 -52.54
N ALA A 82 14.29 30.95 -53.49
CA ALA A 82 14.17 30.24 -54.77
C ALA A 82 13.97 28.74 -54.57
N ARG A 83 14.72 28.11 -53.66
CA ARG A 83 14.54 26.68 -53.33
C ARG A 83 13.16 26.38 -52.76
N GLN A 84 12.58 27.26 -51.95
CA GLN A 84 11.22 27.06 -51.44
C GLN A 84 10.18 27.17 -52.55
N LEU A 85 10.35 28.11 -53.48
CA LEU A 85 9.48 28.23 -54.66
C LEU A 85 9.59 26.98 -55.56
N ASP A 86 10.80 26.48 -55.80
CA ASP A 86 11.00 25.20 -56.51
C ASP A 86 10.36 24.03 -55.76
N SER A 87 10.42 24.02 -54.43
CA SER A 87 9.76 23.00 -53.60
C SER A 87 8.25 23.02 -53.77
N PHE A 88 7.63 24.20 -53.89
CA PHE A 88 6.20 24.32 -54.16
C PHE A 88 5.83 23.78 -55.54
N ILE A 89 6.64 24.07 -56.57
CA ILE A 89 6.42 23.50 -57.91
C ILE A 89 6.47 21.97 -57.84
N ASN A 90 7.51 21.41 -57.22
CA ASN A 90 7.65 19.96 -57.07
C ASN A 90 6.48 19.33 -56.29
N MET A 91 5.94 20.03 -55.30
CA MET A 91 4.80 19.58 -54.50
C MET A 91 3.51 19.50 -55.31
N ILE A 92 3.28 20.46 -56.22
CA ILE A 92 2.12 20.46 -57.14
C ILE A 92 2.30 19.42 -58.25
N GLU A 93 3.52 19.27 -58.78
CA GLU A 93 3.78 18.37 -59.92
C GLU A 93 3.88 16.89 -59.49
N ARG A 94 4.42 16.61 -58.31
CA ARG A 94 4.56 15.26 -57.76
C ARG A 94 3.55 15.07 -56.64
N LEU A 95 2.30 14.90 -57.03
CA LEU A 95 1.20 14.65 -56.10
C LEU A 95 1.42 13.28 -55.43
N PRO A 96 1.71 13.24 -54.11
CA PRO A 96 1.72 11.97 -53.40
C PRO A 96 0.31 11.39 -53.36
N SER A 97 0.22 10.07 -53.25
CA SER A 97 -1.06 9.39 -53.04
C SER A 97 -1.71 9.94 -51.76
N PRO A 98 -3.04 10.17 -51.74
CA PRO A 98 -3.71 10.62 -50.53
C PRO A 98 -3.59 9.52 -49.47
N GLU A 99 -2.67 9.71 -48.54
CA GLU A 99 -2.59 8.87 -47.34
C GLU A 99 -3.71 9.29 -46.39
N ILE A 100 -4.55 8.33 -46.03
CA ILE A 100 -5.62 8.54 -45.07
C ILE A 100 -4.96 8.65 -43.69
N PRO A 101 -5.16 9.74 -42.95
CA PRO A 101 -4.66 9.86 -41.58
C PRO A 101 -5.17 8.70 -40.72
N SER A 102 -4.24 8.05 -40.01
CA SER A 102 -4.49 6.79 -39.31
C SER A 102 -5.35 6.95 -38.04
N THR A 103 -5.43 8.16 -37.46
CA THR A 103 -6.17 8.42 -36.21
C THR A 103 -7.06 9.67 -36.30
N PRO A 104 -8.17 9.73 -35.53
CA PRO A 104 -9.04 10.91 -35.47
C PRO A 104 -8.32 12.16 -34.93
N PHE A 105 -7.35 12.00 -34.03
CA PHE A 105 -6.52 13.11 -33.55
C PHE A 105 -5.63 13.69 -34.65
N LEU A 106 -4.97 12.83 -35.44
CA LEU A 106 -4.18 13.28 -36.60
C LEU A 106 -5.06 14.01 -37.63
N GLN A 107 -6.32 13.59 -37.81
CA GLN A 107 -7.29 14.32 -38.64
C GLN A 107 -7.58 15.71 -38.07
N SER A 108 -7.80 15.84 -36.77
CA SER A 108 -8.02 17.15 -36.12
C SER A 108 -6.80 18.06 -36.23
N VAL A 109 -5.60 17.50 -36.10
CA VAL A 109 -4.33 18.23 -36.30
C VAL A 109 -4.17 18.72 -37.74
N GLN A 110 -4.44 17.86 -38.73
CA GLN A 110 -4.38 18.24 -40.15
C GLN A 110 -5.43 19.30 -40.49
N GLN A 111 -6.65 19.18 -39.95
CA GLN A 111 -7.68 20.22 -40.11
C GLN A 111 -7.22 21.55 -39.52
N MET A 112 -6.61 21.55 -38.33
CA MET A 112 -6.07 22.76 -37.73
C MET A 112 -4.98 23.39 -38.62
N GLN A 113 -4.06 22.59 -39.17
CA GLN A 113 -3.03 23.05 -40.10
C GLN A 113 -3.64 23.63 -41.39
N ASP A 114 -4.70 23.01 -41.93
CA ASP A 114 -5.44 23.53 -43.07
C ASP A 114 -6.07 24.90 -42.78
N LYS A 115 -6.69 25.08 -41.62
CA LYS A 115 -7.26 26.37 -41.21
C LYS A 115 -6.20 27.44 -40.97
N LEU A 116 -5.02 27.05 -40.50
CA LEU A 116 -3.88 27.97 -40.41
C LEU A 116 -3.44 28.46 -41.80
N CYS A 117 -3.47 27.60 -42.83
CA CYS A 117 -3.18 28.02 -44.20
C CYS A 117 -4.13 29.11 -44.69
N ASP A 118 -5.43 29.00 -44.39
CA ASP A 118 -6.42 30.03 -44.78
C ASP A 118 -6.14 31.38 -44.12
N VAL A 119 -5.70 31.38 -42.84
CA VAL A 119 -5.27 32.58 -42.13
C VAL A 119 -4.05 33.19 -42.82
N LEU A 120 -3.02 32.39 -43.09
CA LEU A 120 -1.78 32.88 -43.69
C LEU A 120 -1.98 33.40 -45.11
N PHE A 121 -2.84 32.75 -45.87
CA PHE A 121 -3.23 33.21 -47.20
C PHE A 121 -3.93 34.58 -47.11
N SER A 122 -4.90 34.72 -46.20
CA SER A 122 -5.60 35.99 -45.99
C SER A 122 -4.65 37.12 -45.52
N MET A 123 -3.62 36.78 -44.73
CA MET A 123 -2.55 37.72 -44.40
C MET A 123 -1.72 38.11 -45.63
N ALA A 124 -1.37 37.14 -46.48
CA ALA A 124 -0.63 37.40 -47.71
C ALA A 124 -1.42 38.22 -48.72
N ASP A 125 -2.75 38.06 -48.79
CA ASP A 125 -3.65 38.93 -49.58
C ASP A 125 -3.52 40.40 -49.11
N ILE A 126 -3.59 40.65 -47.79
CA ILE A 126 -3.44 42.01 -47.23
C ILE A 126 -2.06 42.58 -47.54
N ILE A 127 -0.99 41.78 -47.41
CA ILE A 127 0.37 42.22 -47.73
C ILE A 127 0.49 42.54 -49.22
N SER A 128 -0.06 41.70 -50.09
CA SER A 128 -0.04 41.89 -51.54
C SER A 128 -0.80 43.15 -51.94
N HIS A 129 -1.97 43.39 -51.35
CA HIS A 129 -2.69 44.64 -51.53
C HIS A 129 -1.88 45.85 -51.04
N ALA A 130 -1.21 45.76 -49.89
CA ALA A 130 -0.34 46.82 -49.41
C ALA A 130 0.85 47.11 -50.35
N LEU A 131 1.38 46.08 -51.03
CA LEU A 131 2.49 46.21 -51.98
C LEU A 131 2.05 46.78 -53.34
N ILE A 132 0.81 46.52 -53.76
CA ILE A 132 0.27 46.95 -55.06
C ILE A 132 -0.39 48.33 -54.95
N SER A 133 -0.92 48.70 -53.79
CA SER A 133 -1.61 49.96 -53.58
C SER A 133 -0.71 51.18 -53.79
N LEU A 134 -1.17 52.07 -54.68
CA LEU A 134 -0.52 53.35 -54.97
C LEU A 134 -0.97 54.46 -54.02
N VAL A 135 -2.17 54.34 -53.46
CA VAL A 135 -2.81 55.33 -52.59
C VAL A 135 -3.45 54.63 -51.39
N GLU A 136 -3.50 55.33 -50.25
CA GLU A 136 -4.03 54.80 -48.99
C GLU A 136 -5.50 54.38 -49.08
N GLU A 137 -6.34 55.12 -49.82
CA GLU A 137 -7.77 54.80 -49.99
C GLU A 137 -7.99 53.42 -50.65
N MET A 138 -7.21 53.14 -51.70
CA MET A 138 -7.24 51.85 -52.40
C MET A 138 -6.85 50.71 -51.45
N TYR A 139 -5.83 50.92 -50.62
CA TYR A 139 -5.43 49.94 -49.62
C TYR A 139 -6.49 49.75 -48.53
N ARG A 140 -7.04 50.84 -47.97
CA ARG A 140 -8.05 50.75 -46.90
C ARG A 140 -9.29 49.98 -47.33
N ASN A 141 -9.79 50.23 -48.53
CA ASN A 141 -10.97 49.53 -49.06
C ASN A 141 -10.72 48.03 -49.20
N ASN A 142 -9.62 47.64 -49.86
CA ASN A 142 -9.26 46.23 -50.05
C ASN A 142 -8.91 45.54 -48.73
N ARG A 143 -8.20 46.24 -47.84
CA ARG A 143 -7.84 45.73 -46.51
C ARG A 143 -9.10 45.41 -45.72
N ASN A 144 -10.06 46.33 -45.62
CA ASN A 144 -11.25 46.11 -44.82
C ASN A 144 -12.09 44.96 -45.38
N GLU A 145 -12.19 44.86 -46.70
CA GLU A 145 -12.86 43.73 -47.34
C GLU A 145 -12.20 42.39 -46.98
N VAL A 146 -10.87 42.27 -47.12
CA VAL A 146 -10.16 41.02 -46.80
C VAL A 146 -10.16 40.74 -45.30
N LEU A 147 -10.00 41.78 -44.47
CA LEU A 147 -9.96 41.66 -43.02
C LEU A 147 -11.29 41.14 -42.46
N GLU A 148 -12.40 41.76 -42.84
CA GLU A 148 -13.73 41.44 -42.32
C GLU A 148 -14.30 40.16 -42.93
N LYS A 149 -14.13 39.95 -44.25
CA LYS A 149 -14.75 38.80 -44.93
C LYS A 149 -13.91 37.53 -44.89
N LYS A 150 -12.58 37.63 -44.75
CA LYS A 150 -11.68 36.46 -44.81
C LYS A 150 -10.86 36.29 -43.53
N LEU A 151 -10.02 37.26 -43.19
CA LEU A 151 -8.98 37.06 -42.16
C LEU A 151 -9.56 36.80 -40.77
N LEU A 152 -10.48 37.65 -40.29
CA LEU A 152 -11.07 37.49 -38.96
C LEU A 152 -11.92 36.21 -38.86
N PRO A 153 -12.80 35.88 -39.83
CA PRO A 153 -13.49 34.59 -39.85
C PRO A 153 -12.54 33.39 -39.87
N SER A 154 -11.52 33.38 -40.73
CA SER A 154 -10.55 32.29 -40.81
C SER A 154 -9.77 32.10 -39.51
N PHE A 155 -9.39 33.20 -38.84
CA PHE A 155 -8.70 33.12 -37.56
C PHE A 155 -9.60 32.60 -36.43
N LYS A 156 -10.89 32.96 -36.44
CA LYS A 156 -11.87 32.38 -35.51
C LYS A 156 -12.02 30.87 -35.70
N ILE A 157 -12.17 30.41 -36.94
CA ILE A 157 -12.27 28.98 -37.28
C ILE A 157 -10.98 28.25 -36.90
N PHE A 158 -9.82 28.88 -37.14
CA PHE A 158 -8.53 28.34 -36.68
C PHE A 158 -8.51 28.17 -35.15
N ASN A 159 -8.92 29.18 -34.38
CA ASN A 159 -8.97 29.07 -32.92
C ASN A 159 -9.95 27.99 -32.42
N GLU A 160 -11.08 27.81 -33.10
CA GLU A 160 -12.01 26.71 -32.81
C GLU A 160 -11.34 25.34 -33.04
N SER A 161 -10.63 25.17 -34.16
CA SER A 161 -9.88 23.93 -34.45
C SER A 161 -8.73 23.67 -33.46
N VAL A 162 -8.04 24.74 -33.03
CA VAL A 162 -6.99 24.69 -32.01
C VAL A 162 -7.56 24.26 -30.67
N ALA A 163 -8.74 24.74 -30.28
CA ALA A 163 -9.40 24.33 -29.05
C ALA A 163 -9.68 22.81 -29.04
N THR A 164 -10.10 22.25 -30.17
CA THR A 164 -10.30 20.80 -30.34
C THR A 164 -8.98 20.04 -30.14
N VAL A 165 -7.91 20.43 -30.83
CA VAL A 165 -6.58 19.77 -30.70
C VAL A 165 -6.03 19.91 -29.28
N ARG A 166 -6.16 21.09 -28.66
CA ARG A 166 -5.70 21.34 -27.29
C ARG A 166 -6.48 20.51 -26.27
N SER A 167 -7.79 20.32 -26.48
CA SER A 167 -8.60 19.47 -25.61
C SER A 167 -8.25 17.98 -25.71
N GLN A 168 -7.44 17.60 -26.70
CA GLN A 168 -7.03 16.23 -27.00
C GLN A 168 -5.51 15.98 -26.81
N ALA A 169 -4.70 17.01 -26.52
CA ALA A 169 -3.24 16.87 -26.40
C ALA A 169 -2.79 16.82 -24.93
N VAL A 170 -1.80 15.96 -24.62
CA VAL A 170 -1.24 15.79 -23.25
C VAL A 170 0.29 15.96 -23.24
N GLY A 171 0.83 16.32 -22.07
CA GLY A 171 2.27 16.30 -21.78
C GLY A 171 2.97 17.64 -21.98
N GLN A 172 4.32 17.62 -21.89
CA GLN A 172 5.15 18.83 -22.03
C GLN A 172 4.98 19.49 -23.42
N THR A 173 4.81 18.69 -24.47
CA THR A 173 4.60 19.18 -25.84
C THR A 173 3.26 19.92 -25.98
N ALA A 174 2.25 19.61 -25.17
CA ALA A 174 0.98 20.35 -25.13
C ALA A 174 1.13 21.73 -24.49
N SER A 175 1.99 21.86 -23.46
CA SER A 175 2.33 23.15 -22.84
C SER A 175 3.11 24.03 -23.83
N ASP A 176 4.12 23.46 -24.49
CA ASP A 176 4.91 24.15 -25.50
C ASP A 176 4.04 24.59 -26.69
N PHE A 177 3.10 23.74 -27.11
CA PHE A 177 2.10 24.05 -28.12
C PHE A 177 1.23 25.25 -27.71
N ALA A 178 0.71 25.26 -26.48
CA ALA A 178 -0.05 26.41 -25.95
C ALA A 178 0.79 27.69 -25.93
N GLY A 179 2.07 27.60 -25.56
CA GLY A 179 2.99 28.74 -25.57
C GLY A 179 3.20 29.31 -26.99
N VAL A 180 3.33 28.46 -28.00
CA VAL A 180 3.47 28.89 -29.40
C VAL A 180 2.17 29.52 -29.92
N LEU A 181 1.01 29.00 -29.53
CA LEU A 181 -0.28 29.57 -29.93
C LEU A 181 -0.49 30.98 -29.38
N ILE A 182 -0.06 31.26 -28.15
CA ILE A 182 -0.09 32.61 -27.58
C ILE A 182 0.80 33.56 -28.40
N GLN A 183 1.96 33.09 -28.86
CA GLN A 183 2.83 33.89 -29.75
C GLN A 183 2.19 34.16 -31.10
N ILE A 184 1.52 33.16 -31.69
CA ILE A 184 0.76 33.30 -32.93
C ILE A 184 -0.35 34.33 -32.79
N GLU A 185 -1.15 34.26 -31.73
CA GLU A 185 -2.21 35.24 -31.45
C GLU A 185 -1.66 36.65 -31.24
N PHE A 186 -0.57 36.79 -30.48
CA PHE A 186 0.12 38.06 -30.29
C PHE A 186 0.61 38.66 -31.61
N HIS A 187 1.25 37.87 -32.47
CA HIS A 187 1.74 38.33 -33.77
C HIS A 187 0.58 38.64 -34.75
N PHE A 188 -0.51 37.88 -34.70
CA PHE A 188 -1.72 38.14 -35.47
C PHE A 188 -2.36 39.49 -35.10
N ASN A 189 -2.54 39.76 -33.80
CA ASN A 189 -3.09 41.04 -33.33
C ASN A 189 -2.18 42.22 -33.71
N ASN A 190 -0.86 42.06 -33.55
CA ASN A 190 0.11 43.06 -34.01
C ASN A 190 0.06 43.29 -35.51
N PHE A 191 -0.19 42.25 -36.31
CA PHE A 191 -0.34 42.35 -37.75
C PHE A 191 -1.58 43.18 -38.12
N ILE A 192 -2.73 42.92 -37.47
CA ILE A 192 -3.96 43.72 -37.68
C ILE A 192 -3.71 45.19 -37.32
N ASP A 193 -3.10 45.45 -36.17
CA ASP A 193 -2.79 46.80 -35.72
C ASP A 193 -1.85 47.52 -36.68
N CYS A 194 -0.76 46.86 -37.10
CA CYS A 194 0.19 47.45 -38.03
C CYS A 194 -0.44 47.69 -39.41
N SER A 195 -1.28 46.76 -39.88
CA SER A 195 -1.97 46.88 -41.16
C SER A 195 -2.89 48.11 -41.23
N SER A 196 -3.45 48.57 -40.10
CA SER A 196 -4.28 49.79 -40.04
C SER A 196 -3.47 51.10 -40.06
N LYS A 197 -2.19 51.05 -39.69
CA LYS A 197 -1.32 52.22 -39.50
C LYS A 197 -0.36 52.47 -40.67
N ILE A 198 -0.54 51.76 -41.79
CA ILE A 198 0.31 51.92 -42.98
C ILE A 198 0.10 53.30 -43.58
N ASN A 199 1.21 54.04 -43.71
CA ASN A 199 1.20 55.39 -44.27
C ASN A 199 2.03 55.44 -45.55
N PHE A 200 1.37 55.62 -46.69
CA PHE A 200 1.97 55.66 -48.02
C PHE A 200 2.68 57.00 -48.34
N THR A 201 2.45 58.05 -47.53
CA THR A 201 3.03 59.38 -47.78
C THR A 201 4.40 59.59 -47.13
N LYS A 202 4.72 58.87 -46.05
CA LYS A 202 5.92 59.10 -45.23
C LYS A 202 7.10 58.18 -45.53
N SER A 203 6.89 57.06 -46.21
CA SER A 203 7.91 56.03 -46.43
C SER A 203 7.95 55.62 -47.90
N LEU A 204 9.15 55.54 -48.48
CA LEU A 204 9.41 54.94 -49.79
C LEU A 204 9.03 53.45 -49.86
N PHE A 205 8.96 52.78 -48.69
CA PHE A 205 8.53 51.39 -48.58
C PHE A 205 7.59 51.24 -47.36
N PRO A 206 6.29 51.53 -47.54
CA PRO A 206 5.33 51.63 -46.44
C PRO A 206 5.03 50.27 -45.77
N VAL A 207 5.25 49.17 -46.49
CA VAL A 207 4.92 47.80 -46.04
C VAL A 207 6.00 47.19 -45.11
N LYS A 208 7.13 47.88 -44.90
CA LYS A 208 8.29 47.35 -44.16
C LYS A 208 7.93 46.70 -42.81
N LYS A 209 7.20 47.43 -41.96
CA LYS A 209 6.82 46.96 -40.61
C LYS A 209 5.85 45.79 -40.67
N LEU A 210 4.97 45.79 -41.67
CA LEU A 210 4.03 44.69 -41.87
C LEU A 210 4.78 43.40 -42.19
N LEU A 211 5.75 43.46 -43.11
CA LEU A 211 6.60 42.32 -43.47
C LEU A 211 7.46 41.82 -42.30
N GLU A 212 7.95 42.72 -41.45
CA GLU A 212 8.70 42.35 -40.24
C GLU A 212 7.84 41.51 -39.28
N ILE A 213 6.60 41.95 -39.02
CA ILE A 213 5.65 41.21 -38.18
C ILE A 213 5.26 39.88 -38.82
N SER A 214 5.04 39.86 -40.14
CA SER A 214 4.77 38.63 -40.89
C SER A 214 5.95 37.65 -40.83
N GLY A 215 7.19 38.13 -40.79
CA GLY A 215 8.37 37.30 -40.56
C GLY A 215 8.37 36.63 -39.18
N ASN A 216 8.02 37.38 -38.12
CA ASN A 216 7.91 36.84 -36.76
C ASN A 216 6.77 35.82 -36.64
N MET A 217 5.65 36.06 -37.34
CA MET A 217 4.57 35.08 -37.48
C MET A 217 5.08 33.80 -38.14
N GLY A 218 5.83 33.91 -39.24
CA GLY A 218 6.48 32.78 -39.90
C GLY A 218 7.42 31.99 -38.97
N GLU A 219 8.17 32.66 -38.09
CA GLU A 219 8.99 31.98 -37.09
C GLU A 219 8.14 31.17 -36.09
N SER A 220 7.04 31.74 -35.61
CA SER A 220 6.12 31.08 -34.68
C SER A 220 5.48 29.85 -35.31
N ILE A 221 5.09 29.93 -36.58
CA ILE A 221 4.52 28.79 -37.33
C ILE A 221 5.59 27.72 -37.58
N MET A 222 6.82 28.10 -37.87
CA MET A 222 7.91 27.12 -38.00
C MET A 222 8.18 26.38 -36.69
N ARG A 223 7.99 27.02 -35.52
CA ARG A 223 8.02 26.34 -34.22
C ARG A 223 6.82 25.41 -34.07
N LEU A 224 5.63 25.86 -34.46
CA LEU A 224 4.42 25.05 -34.45
C LEU A 224 4.59 23.77 -35.28
N SER A 225 5.10 23.87 -36.51
CA SER A 225 5.36 22.73 -37.40
C SER A 225 6.37 21.72 -36.82
N LYS A 226 7.24 22.12 -35.88
CA LYS A 226 8.15 21.19 -35.19
C LYS A 226 7.49 20.48 -34.01
N ILE A 227 6.58 21.15 -33.32
CA ILE A 227 5.90 20.61 -32.13
C ILE A 227 4.74 19.70 -32.56
N VAL A 228 4.01 20.06 -33.61
CA VAL A 228 2.81 19.35 -34.04
C VAL A 228 3.04 17.85 -34.27
N PRO A 229 4.13 17.39 -34.94
CA PRO A 229 4.41 15.96 -35.10
C PRO A 229 4.69 15.22 -33.79
N THR A 230 5.05 15.95 -32.73
CA THR A 230 5.36 15.41 -31.39
C THR A 230 4.18 15.48 -30.43
N LEU A 231 3.01 15.96 -30.87
CA LEU A 231 1.82 15.99 -30.05
C LEU A 231 1.29 14.58 -29.85
N THR A 232 1.09 14.22 -28.58
CA THR A 232 0.51 12.96 -28.15
C THR A 232 -0.96 13.17 -27.80
N ASP A 233 -1.81 12.30 -28.35
CA ASP A 233 -3.25 12.22 -28.07
C ASP A 233 -3.50 11.76 -26.61
N ILE A 234 -4.54 12.27 -25.95
CA ILE A 234 -5.09 11.76 -24.68
C ILE A 234 -5.31 10.24 -24.73
N LEU A 235 -5.70 9.73 -25.91
CA LEU A 235 -5.92 8.29 -26.13
C LEU A 235 -4.63 7.46 -26.22
N ILE A 236 -3.44 8.08 -26.21
CA ILE A 236 -2.13 7.39 -26.18
C ILE A 236 -1.28 7.98 -25.03
N ILE A 237 -1.65 7.71 -23.78
CA ILE A 237 -0.61 7.52 -22.74
C ILE A 237 -0.05 6.13 -23.04
N ASN A 238 1.26 6.02 -23.24
CA ASN A 238 1.90 4.72 -23.42
C ASN A 238 1.54 3.83 -22.22
N PRO A 239 1.33 2.51 -22.43
CA PRO A 239 1.24 1.59 -21.31
C PRO A 239 2.45 1.83 -20.40
N ASP A 240 2.20 1.93 -19.10
CA ASP A 240 3.22 2.17 -18.09
C ASP A 240 3.49 0.87 -17.34
N PRO A 241 4.27 -0.06 -17.94
CA PRO A 241 4.55 -1.36 -17.34
C PRO A 241 5.30 -1.22 -16.03
N ASP A 242 6.16 -0.20 -15.89
CA ASP A 242 6.96 0.03 -14.68
C ASP A 242 6.06 0.39 -13.48
N SER A 243 5.03 1.22 -13.70
CA SER A 243 4.02 1.51 -12.68
C SER A 243 3.05 0.34 -12.47
N ALA A 244 2.71 -0.40 -13.52
CA ALA A 244 1.86 -1.58 -13.44
C ALA A 244 2.51 -2.74 -12.67
N ASP A 245 3.84 -2.85 -12.70
CA ASP A 245 4.61 -3.86 -11.97
C ASP A 245 4.77 -3.53 -10.47
N LYS A 246 4.60 -2.25 -10.08
CA LYS A 246 4.53 -1.86 -8.66
C LYS A 246 3.25 -2.33 -7.98
N ILE A 247 2.19 -2.62 -8.74
CA ILE A 247 0.92 -3.12 -8.23
C ILE A 247 0.94 -4.65 -8.30
N PRO A 248 0.85 -5.36 -7.17
CA PRO A 248 0.87 -6.83 -7.17
C PRO A 248 -0.39 -7.40 -7.85
N GLU A 249 -0.25 -8.51 -8.58
CA GLU A 249 -1.39 -9.20 -9.22
C GLU A 249 -2.37 -9.80 -8.21
N LYS A 250 -1.93 -10.00 -6.97
CA LYS A 250 -2.76 -10.50 -5.86
C LYS A 250 -2.47 -9.68 -4.63
N PHE A 251 -3.54 -9.23 -3.97
CA PHE A 251 -3.42 -8.57 -2.68
C PHE A 251 -3.10 -9.61 -1.60
N GLU A 252 -1.89 -9.55 -1.07
CA GLU A 252 -1.49 -10.35 0.09
C GLU A 252 -1.61 -9.52 1.36
N PRO A 253 -2.54 -9.83 2.28
CA PRO A 253 -2.70 -9.07 3.50
C PRO A 253 -1.43 -9.17 4.34
N LYS A 254 -0.86 -8.03 4.72
CA LYS A 254 0.30 -7.98 5.61
C LYS A 254 -0.09 -8.64 6.94
N MET A 255 0.62 -9.70 7.33
CA MET A 255 0.46 -10.32 8.64
C MET A 255 1.00 -9.34 9.69
N THR A 256 0.14 -8.46 10.19
CA THR A 256 0.48 -7.67 11.36
C THR A 256 0.51 -8.61 12.56
N ASN A 257 1.71 -8.88 13.09
CA ASN A 257 1.92 -9.50 14.40
C ASN A 257 1.47 -8.54 15.53
N GLN A 258 0.28 -7.97 15.42
CA GLN A 258 -0.31 -7.22 16.52
C GLN A 258 -0.77 -8.26 17.54
N GLN A 259 -0.07 -8.28 18.68
CA GLN A 259 -0.56 -8.87 19.91
C GLN A 259 -2.02 -8.43 20.07
N ILE A 260 -2.93 -9.40 20.11
CA ILE A 260 -4.34 -9.15 20.45
C ILE A 260 -4.28 -8.49 21.81
N SER A 261 -4.63 -7.21 21.92
CA SER A 261 -4.66 -6.54 23.22
C SER A 261 -5.74 -7.22 24.05
N ASP A 262 -5.33 -7.86 25.16
CA ASP A 262 -6.14 -8.76 26.00
C ASP A 262 -7.40 -8.11 26.64
N ASN A 263 -7.72 -6.85 26.33
CA ASN A 263 -8.82 -6.07 26.90
C ASN A 263 -9.85 -5.52 25.90
N LEU A 264 -9.81 -5.89 24.61
CA LEU A 264 -10.79 -5.38 23.63
C LEU A 264 -12.11 -6.15 23.72
N THR A 265 -13.21 -5.43 23.97
CA THR A 265 -14.54 -6.05 23.90
C THR A 265 -14.96 -6.24 22.43
N PRO A 266 -15.84 -7.22 22.13
CA PRO A 266 -16.41 -7.38 20.80
C PRO A 266 -17.01 -6.08 20.22
N HIS A 267 -17.57 -5.21 21.06
CA HIS A 267 -18.10 -3.90 20.65
C HIS A 267 -17.00 -2.92 20.21
N ASP A 268 -15.88 -2.89 20.93
CA ASP A 268 -14.75 -2.02 20.57
C ASP A 268 -14.14 -2.43 19.22
N VAL A 269 -14.09 -3.74 18.95
CA VAL A 269 -13.62 -4.26 17.66
C VAL A 269 -14.63 -3.94 16.55
N LEU A 270 -15.94 -4.07 16.80
CA LEU A 270 -16.98 -3.74 15.82
C LEU A 270 -16.97 -2.26 15.43
N SER A 271 -16.83 -1.36 16.42
CA SER A 271 -16.74 0.09 16.16
C SER A 271 -15.47 0.43 15.36
N SER A 272 -14.37 -0.28 15.59
CA SER A 272 -13.12 -0.15 14.83
C SER A 272 -13.29 -0.63 13.38
N ILE A 273 -14.00 -1.74 13.15
CA ILE A 273 -14.36 -2.22 11.81
C ILE A 273 -15.23 -1.20 11.07
N GLN A 274 -16.24 -0.62 11.74
CA GLN A 274 -17.14 0.38 11.15
C GLN A 274 -16.45 1.72 10.85
N SER A 275 -15.55 2.16 11.74
CA SER A 275 -14.73 3.35 11.48
C SER A 275 -13.84 3.15 10.26
N GLN A 276 -13.22 1.98 10.15
CA GLN A 276 -12.31 1.65 9.07
C GLN A 276 -13.06 1.43 7.74
N SER A 277 -14.26 0.85 7.75
CA SER A 277 -15.09 0.72 6.56
C SER A 277 -15.49 2.08 5.98
N THR A 278 -15.80 3.05 6.84
CA THR A 278 -16.14 4.41 6.42
C THR A 278 -14.96 5.09 5.72
N LYS A 279 -13.72 4.87 6.21
CA LYS A 279 -12.51 5.37 5.57
C LYS A 279 -12.27 4.74 4.19
N ILE A 280 -12.45 3.43 4.08
CA ILE A 280 -12.34 2.72 2.80
C ILE A 280 -13.35 3.26 1.79
N LEU A 281 -14.62 3.43 2.19
CA LEU A 281 -15.66 3.98 1.31
C LEU A 281 -15.35 5.42 0.88
N ASN A 282 -14.85 6.27 1.77
CA ASN A 282 -14.44 7.63 1.43
C ASN A 282 -13.27 7.62 0.43
N ASN A 283 -12.23 6.83 0.67
CA ASN A 283 -11.10 6.70 -0.25
C ASN A 283 -11.53 6.12 -1.60
N LEU A 284 -12.49 5.19 -1.64
CA LEU A 284 -13.05 4.67 -2.88
C LEU A 284 -13.84 5.74 -3.67
N THR A 285 -14.54 6.65 -2.99
CA THR A 285 -15.20 7.77 -3.68
C THR A 285 -14.23 8.79 -4.23
N GLU A 286 -13.11 9.02 -3.55
CA GLU A 286 -12.00 9.84 -4.07
C GLU A 286 -11.31 9.13 -5.25
N ALA A 287 -10.99 7.85 -5.10
CA ALA A 287 -10.41 7.02 -6.13
C ALA A 287 -11.27 6.98 -7.39
N LYS A 288 -12.61 6.86 -7.25
CA LYS A 288 -13.52 6.89 -8.40
C LYS A 288 -13.44 8.19 -9.20
N LYS A 289 -13.26 9.35 -8.53
CA LYS A 289 -13.09 10.64 -9.21
C LYS A 289 -11.77 10.70 -9.97
N VAL A 290 -10.70 10.30 -9.31
CA VAL A 290 -9.35 10.28 -9.90
C VAL A 290 -9.28 9.27 -11.05
N PHE A 291 -9.93 8.12 -10.89
CA PHE A 291 -9.99 7.11 -11.94
C PHE A 291 -10.88 7.54 -13.11
N SER A 292 -11.90 8.37 -12.92
CA SER A 292 -12.71 8.87 -14.04
C SER A 292 -11.99 9.91 -14.93
N GLU A 293 -10.85 10.44 -14.48
CA GLU A 293 -10.06 11.40 -15.25
C GLU A 293 -8.95 10.68 -16.05
N TYR A 294 -9.00 10.81 -17.39
CA TYR A 294 -8.02 10.19 -18.30
C TYR A 294 -6.63 10.85 -18.28
N SER A 295 -6.48 12.00 -17.63
CA SER A 295 -5.26 12.82 -17.61
C SER A 295 -4.45 12.71 -16.31
N VAL A 296 -4.78 11.77 -15.43
CA VAL A 296 -4.12 11.63 -14.13
C VAL A 296 -2.78 10.89 -14.28
N ASP A 297 -1.74 11.44 -13.67
CA ASP A 297 -0.40 10.83 -13.62
C ASP A 297 -0.42 9.46 -12.91
N SER A 298 0.39 8.51 -13.40
CA SER A 298 0.52 7.16 -12.86
C SER A 298 0.89 7.14 -11.36
N ASP A 299 1.70 8.10 -10.90
CA ASP A 299 2.12 8.18 -9.49
C ASP A 299 0.94 8.49 -8.56
N VAL A 300 -0.02 9.32 -9.00
CA VAL A 300 -1.23 9.65 -8.24
C VAL A 300 -2.15 8.43 -8.15
N ILE A 301 -2.21 7.62 -9.21
CA ILE A 301 -2.95 6.35 -9.24
C ILE A 301 -2.36 5.37 -8.21
N ILE A 302 -1.03 5.25 -8.14
CA ILE A 302 -0.33 4.39 -7.19
C ILE A 302 -0.58 4.85 -5.74
N GLU A 303 -0.45 6.15 -5.45
CA GLU A 303 -0.62 6.68 -4.09
C GLU A 303 -2.03 6.39 -3.53
N ILE A 304 -3.05 6.46 -4.37
CA ILE A 304 -4.43 6.16 -3.98
C ILE A 304 -4.62 4.67 -3.71
N ILE A 305 -3.99 3.79 -4.50
CA ILE A 305 -4.02 2.34 -4.25
C ILE A 305 -3.32 2.01 -2.94
N GLU A 306 -2.15 2.59 -2.67
CA GLU A 306 -1.42 2.37 -1.42
C GLU A 306 -2.26 2.80 -0.19
N LYS A 307 -3.03 3.88 -0.31
CA LYS A 307 -3.99 4.30 0.72
C LYS A 307 -5.10 3.27 0.93
N ILE A 308 -5.70 2.77 -0.16
CA ILE A 308 -6.75 1.74 -0.10
C ILE A 308 -6.19 0.43 0.48
N ASP A 309 -4.96 0.04 0.12
CA ASP A 309 -4.31 -1.17 0.60
C ASP A 309 -3.99 -1.10 2.09
N ASN A 310 -3.46 0.04 2.55
CA ASN A 310 -3.20 0.26 3.97
C ASN A 310 -4.49 0.20 4.79
N ASP A 311 -5.57 0.78 4.27
CA ASP A 311 -6.86 0.77 4.96
C ASP A 311 -7.56 -0.60 4.90
N SER A 312 -7.42 -1.32 3.80
CA SER A 312 -7.92 -2.71 3.64
C SER A 312 -7.17 -3.68 4.55
N ASN A 313 -5.85 -3.52 4.71
CA ASN A 313 -5.05 -4.30 5.66
C ASN A 313 -5.54 -4.12 7.11
N LYS A 314 -5.82 -2.87 7.52
CA LYS A 314 -6.39 -2.59 8.85
C LYS A 314 -7.78 -3.18 9.02
N PHE A 315 -8.63 -3.10 8.00
CA PHE A 315 -9.96 -3.70 8.04
C PHE A 315 -9.91 -5.22 8.20
N ILE A 316 -9.00 -5.89 7.47
CA ILE A 316 -8.77 -7.33 7.58
C ILE A 316 -8.20 -7.69 8.96
N SER A 317 -7.26 -6.91 9.50
CA SER A 317 -6.71 -7.18 10.82
C SER A 317 -7.76 -7.06 11.92
N PHE A 318 -8.61 -6.03 11.90
CA PHE A 318 -9.71 -5.90 12.87
C PHE A 318 -10.76 -6.99 12.69
N SER A 319 -11.07 -7.39 11.47
CA SER A 319 -12.00 -8.50 11.19
C SER A 319 -11.44 -9.85 11.68
N ARG A 320 -10.12 -10.06 11.58
CA ARG A 320 -9.43 -11.23 12.16
C ARG A 320 -9.41 -11.18 13.69
N GLN A 321 -9.24 -10.00 14.28
CA GLN A 321 -9.35 -9.83 15.73
C GLN A 321 -10.76 -10.15 16.23
N MET A 322 -11.79 -9.78 15.48
CA MET A 322 -13.17 -10.18 15.81
C MET A 322 -13.32 -11.71 15.86
N ILE A 323 -12.64 -12.44 14.97
CA ILE A 323 -12.64 -13.91 14.99
C ILE A 323 -11.96 -14.47 16.25
N SER A 324 -10.93 -13.78 16.76
CA SER A 324 -10.24 -14.22 17.98
C SER A 324 -10.99 -13.90 19.28
N VAL A 325 -11.85 -12.87 19.27
CA VAL A 325 -12.56 -12.39 20.46
C VAL A 325 -13.95 -13.04 20.60
N CYS A 326 -14.61 -13.41 19.50
CA CYS A 326 -15.93 -14.06 19.52
C CYS A 326 -15.83 -15.58 19.38
N THR A 327 -16.70 -16.34 20.06
CA THR A 327 -16.77 -17.81 20.01
C THR A 327 -18.05 -18.32 19.29
N ASP A 328 -18.35 -17.74 18.12
CA ASP A 328 -19.52 -18.09 17.31
C ASP A 328 -19.22 -19.22 16.29
N GLN A 329 -20.21 -20.05 15.96
CA GLN A 329 -20.13 -21.04 14.89
C GLN A 329 -20.05 -20.37 13.50
N ARG A 330 -20.50 -19.11 13.38
CA ARG A 330 -20.43 -18.28 12.16
C ARG A 330 -19.06 -17.66 11.89
N LEU A 331 -18.04 -17.95 12.70
CA LEU A 331 -16.66 -17.51 12.46
C LEU A 331 -16.10 -18.01 11.13
N GLY A 332 -16.51 -19.19 10.67
CA GLY A 332 -16.17 -19.70 9.35
C GLY A 332 -16.77 -18.86 8.21
N GLU A 333 -17.98 -18.33 8.40
CA GLU A 333 -18.64 -17.42 7.45
C GLU A 333 -17.94 -16.05 7.43
N LEU A 334 -17.52 -15.55 8.60
CA LEU A 334 -16.73 -14.32 8.69
C LEU A 334 -15.34 -14.48 8.03
N GLN A 335 -14.66 -15.61 8.23
CA GLN A 335 -13.42 -15.92 7.52
C GLN A 335 -13.62 -15.98 6.01
N THR A 336 -14.69 -16.63 5.55
CA THR A 336 -15.04 -16.69 4.13
C THR A 336 -15.31 -15.30 3.56
N SER A 337 -16.01 -14.45 4.32
CA SER A 337 -16.28 -13.06 3.96
C SER A 337 -15.00 -12.20 3.88
N ILE A 338 -14.03 -12.44 4.76
CA ILE A 338 -12.70 -11.81 4.69
C ILE A 338 -11.93 -12.26 3.43
N PHE A 339 -11.99 -13.54 3.05
CA PHE A 339 -11.37 -14.01 1.81
C PHE A 339 -12.05 -13.43 0.57
N SER A 340 -13.37 -13.33 0.56
CA SER A 340 -14.11 -12.64 -0.49
C SER A 340 -13.75 -11.16 -0.57
N PHE A 341 -13.54 -10.49 0.57
CA PHE A 341 -13.04 -9.10 0.60
C PHE A 341 -11.63 -8.97 0.02
N ILE A 342 -10.71 -9.88 0.34
CA ILE A 342 -9.37 -9.94 -0.26
C ILE A 342 -9.45 -10.12 -1.79
N SER A 343 -10.39 -10.95 -2.26
CA SER A 343 -10.63 -11.12 -3.69
C SER A 343 -11.11 -9.82 -4.34
N VAL A 344 -11.97 -9.05 -3.69
CA VAL A 344 -12.45 -7.76 -4.21
C VAL A 344 -11.31 -6.74 -4.32
N VAL A 345 -10.41 -6.68 -3.33
CA VAL A 345 -9.20 -5.83 -3.41
C VAL A 345 -8.28 -6.28 -4.55
N SER A 346 -8.11 -7.59 -4.75
CA SER A 346 -7.32 -8.13 -5.87
C SER A 346 -7.96 -7.81 -7.23
N ASN A 347 -9.29 -7.85 -7.34
CA ASN A 347 -9.99 -7.44 -8.56
C ASN A 347 -9.76 -5.96 -8.87
N LEU A 348 -9.69 -5.10 -7.85
CA LEU A 348 -9.35 -3.68 -8.02
C LEU A 348 -7.90 -3.51 -8.50
N HIS A 349 -6.95 -4.27 -7.95
CA HIS A 349 -5.56 -4.27 -8.41
C HIS A 349 -5.45 -4.66 -9.89
N VAL A 350 -6.14 -5.73 -10.30
CA VAL A 350 -6.19 -6.16 -11.71
C VAL A 350 -6.83 -5.09 -12.58
N ALA A 351 -7.95 -4.51 -12.18
CA ALA A 351 -8.62 -3.46 -12.96
C ALA A 351 -7.75 -2.20 -13.13
N ILE A 352 -6.98 -1.83 -12.11
CA ILE A 352 -6.07 -0.67 -12.19
C ILE A 352 -4.80 -1.01 -12.97
N ARG A 353 -4.28 -2.24 -12.86
CA ARG A 353 -3.20 -2.73 -13.71
C ARG A 353 -3.65 -2.72 -15.19
N ASN A 354 -4.86 -3.16 -15.49
CA ASN A 354 -5.46 -3.08 -16.82
C ASN A 354 -5.60 -1.63 -17.30
N ARG A 355 -5.91 -0.68 -16.40
CA ARG A 355 -5.91 0.75 -16.71
C ARG A 355 -4.51 1.28 -17.04
N LEU A 356 -3.49 0.90 -16.26
CA LEU A 356 -2.09 1.31 -16.50
C LEU A 356 -1.49 0.67 -17.76
N LEU A 357 -1.89 -0.57 -18.06
CA LEU A 357 -1.52 -1.31 -19.29
C LEU A 357 -2.43 -0.98 -20.49
N ARG A 358 -3.51 -0.22 -20.27
CA ARG A 358 -4.55 0.13 -21.24
C ARG A 358 -5.18 -1.06 -21.97
N GLU A 359 -5.45 -2.13 -21.24
CA GLU A 359 -6.30 -3.22 -21.73
C GLU A 359 -7.74 -2.74 -21.91
N GLY A 360 -8.48 -3.22 -22.92
CA GLY A 360 -9.84 -2.74 -23.20
C GLY A 360 -10.80 -2.95 -22.01
N ASN A 361 -11.82 -2.08 -21.89
CA ASN A 361 -12.88 -2.10 -20.86
C ASN A 361 -12.45 -1.79 -19.41
N PHE A 362 -11.25 -1.24 -19.17
CA PHE A 362 -10.80 -0.92 -17.80
C PHE A 362 -11.75 0.00 -17.00
N ASP A 363 -12.47 0.93 -17.63
CA ASP A 363 -13.44 1.79 -16.93
C ASP A 363 -14.63 0.98 -16.40
N GLN A 364 -15.06 -0.03 -17.14
CA GLN A 364 -16.09 -0.95 -16.69
C GLN A 364 -15.55 -1.82 -15.56
N ASP A 365 -14.35 -2.37 -15.71
CA ASP A 365 -13.70 -3.23 -14.71
C ASP A 365 -13.45 -2.49 -13.39
N ILE A 366 -13.01 -1.23 -13.44
CA ILE A 366 -12.82 -0.38 -12.25
C ILE A 366 -14.15 -0.11 -11.56
N ASN A 367 -15.19 0.26 -12.33
CA ASN A 367 -16.51 0.53 -11.75
C ASN A 367 -17.13 -0.73 -11.15
N GLU A 368 -16.96 -1.88 -11.79
CA GLU A 368 -17.42 -3.17 -11.29
C GLU A 368 -16.66 -3.55 -10.01
N ALA A 369 -15.33 -3.46 -10.00
CA ALA A 369 -14.51 -3.73 -8.82
C ALA A 369 -14.87 -2.82 -7.64
N ILE A 370 -15.02 -1.51 -7.86
CA ILE A 370 -15.44 -0.55 -6.82
C ILE A 370 -16.84 -0.88 -6.31
N SER A 371 -17.77 -1.28 -7.18
CA SER A 371 -19.15 -1.62 -6.78
C SER A 371 -19.22 -2.86 -5.88
N GLN A 372 -18.25 -3.78 -5.98
CA GLN A 372 -18.17 -4.99 -5.16
C GLN A 372 -17.76 -4.72 -3.70
N PHE A 373 -17.09 -3.58 -3.42
CA PHE A 373 -16.66 -3.25 -2.05
C PHE A 373 -17.83 -3.03 -1.10
N GLY A 374 -18.85 -2.27 -1.51
CA GLY A 374 -19.98 -1.91 -0.65
C GLY A 374 -20.71 -3.13 -0.07
N PRO A 375 -21.25 -4.04 -0.92
CA PRO A 375 -21.92 -5.25 -0.47
C PRO A 375 -21.03 -6.16 0.39
N GLN A 376 -19.73 -6.26 0.07
CA GLN A 376 -18.82 -7.13 0.79
C GLN A 376 -18.44 -6.59 2.18
N ILE A 377 -18.23 -5.28 2.30
CA ILE A 377 -18.03 -4.59 3.58
C ILE A 377 -19.29 -4.74 4.44
N GLU A 378 -20.47 -4.51 3.86
CA GLU A 378 -21.75 -4.65 4.57
C GLU A 378 -21.98 -6.08 5.06
N SER A 379 -21.69 -7.08 4.22
CA SER A 379 -21.73 -8.50 4.62
C SER A 379 -20.81 -8.80 5.80
N THR A 380 -19.57 -8.30 5.75
CA THR A 380 -18.59 -8.48 6.83
C THR A 380 -19.04 -7.82 8.14
N ILE A 381 -19.59 -6.60 8.06
CA ILE A 381 -20.12 -5.87 9.22
C ILE A 381 -21.35 -6.57 9.80
N ASN A 382 -22.26 -7.07 8.97
CA ASN A 382 -23.47 -7.77 9.41
C ASN A 382 -23.11 -9.08 10.13
N LEU A 383 -22.15 -9.84 9.61
CA LEU A 383 -21.64 -11.05 10.25
C LEU A 383 -20.93 -10.73 11.57
N ALA A 384 -20.11 -9.66 11.61
CA ALA A 384 -19.46 -9.20 12.83
C ALA A 384 -20.48 -8.72 13.88
N SER A 385 -21.51 -7.97 13.47
CA SER A 385 -22.58 -7.48 14.36
C SER A 385 -23.44 -8.63 14.90
N ALA A 386 -23.74 -9.62 14.06
CA ALA A 386 -24.44 -10.84 14.49
C ALA A 386 -23.61 -11.64 15.50
N ALA A 387 -22.29 -11.72 15.32
CA ALA A 387 -21.40 -12.37 16.28
C ALA A 387 -21.37 -11.65 17.64
N VAL A 388 -21.37 -10.31 17.65
CA VAL A 388 -21.47 -9.51 18.87
C VAL A 388 -22.83 -9.73 19.56
N LYS A 389 -23.93 -9.72 18.81
CA LYS A 389 -25.26 -9.94 19.38
C LYS A 389 -25.42 -11.34 20.00
N ASN A 390 -24.87 -12.37 19.36
CA ASN A 390 -24.87 -13.73 19.91
C ASN A 390 -23.98 -13.85 21.17
N PHE A 391 -22.90 -13.06 21.26
CA PHE A 391 -22.07 -12.99 22.46
C PHE A 391 -22.85 -12.36 23.63
N GLU A 392 -23.67 -11.34 23.37
CA GLU A 392 -24.58 -10.76 24.37
C GLU A 392 -25.70 -11.74 24.77
N GLU A 393 -26.32 -12.41 23.81
CA GLU A 393 -27.38 -13.41 24.07
C GLU A 393 -26.85 -14.59 24.89
N LYS A 394 -25.62 -15.07 24.62
CA LYS A 394 -24.97 -16.12 25.44
C LYS A 394 -24.53 -15.61 26.82
N SER A 395 -24.08 -14.36 26.94
CA SER A 395 -23.72 -13.79 28.25
C SER A 395 -24.95 -13.55 29.13
N ALA A 396 -26.10 -13.18 28.54
CA ALA A 396 -27.36 -12.99 29.26
C ALA A 396 -27.97 -14.32 29.76
N VAL A 397 -27.86 -15.40 28.99
CA VAL A 397 -28.31 -16.75 29.43
C VAL A 397 -27.49 -17.26 30.61
N ILE A 398 -26.20 -16.90 30.70
CA ILE A 398 -25.33 -17.28 31.83
C ILE A 398 -25.71 -16.51 33.11
N GLU A 399 -26.19 -15.27 33.03
CA GLU A 399 -26.63 -14.52 34.22
C GLU A 399 -28.00 -14.98 34.76
N GLU A 400 -28.91 -15.47 33.91
CA GLU A 400 -30.21 -16.05 34.34
C GLU A 400 -30.07 -17.49 34.87
N GLU A 401 -29.22 -18.35 34.26
CA GLU A 401 -29.05 -19.75 34.72
C GLU A 401 -28.27 -19.87 36.04
N ILE A 402 -27.45 -18.88 36.42
CA ILE A 402 -26.69 -18.90 37.69
C ILE A 402 -27.59 -18.57 38.90
N ILE A 403 -28.70 -17.86 38.71
CA ILE A 403 -29.60 -17.49 39.82
C ILE A 403 -30.60 -18.62 40.12
N ASP A 404 -31.06 -19.36 39.11
CA ASP A 404 -32.06 -20.45 39.29
C ASP A 404 -31.45 -21.83 39.61
N THR A 405 -30.13 -22.02 39.60
CA THR A 405 -29.49 -23.32 39.90
C THR A 405 -28.90 -23.46 41.32
N ILE A 406 -29.09 -22.48 42.20
CA ILE A 406 -28.67 -22.57 43.61
C ILE A 406 -29.73 -23.24 44.49
N GLU A 407 -31.00 -23.26 44.09
CA GLU A 407 -32.08 -23.90 44.83
C GLU A 407 -32.84 -24.87 43.91
N ASP A 408 -33.00 -26.12 44.35
CA ASP A 408 -33.79 -27.20 43.73
C ASP A 408 -33.19 -27.96 42.52
N THR A 409 -32.50 -29.07 42.78
CA THR A 409 -33.14 -30.41 42.73
C THR A 409 -32.12 -31.54 42.89
N SER A 410 -32.29 -32.27 43.97
CA SER A 410 -31.79 -33.62 44.19
C SER A 410 -32.54 -34.62 43.31
N SER A 411 -31.89 -35.17 42.29
CA SER A 411 -32.06 -36.57 41.86
C SER A 411 -31.15 -36.91 40.68
N ALA A 412 -30.34 -37.98 40.84
CA ALA A 412 -29.42 -38.58 39.87
C ALA A 412 -28.15 -37.77 39.55
N SER A 413 -27.19 -37.73 40.49
CA SER A 413 -25.83 -37.28 40.20
C SER A 413 -25.12 -38.29 39.31
N ASP A 414 -24.78 -37.85 38.11
CA ASP A 414 -23.75 -38.42 37.25
C ASP A 414 -22.43 -38.63 38.03
N GLU A 415 -21.82 -39.81 37.86
CA GLU A 415 -20.59 -40.25 38.53
C GLU A 415 -19.41 -39.32 38.19
N VAL A 416 -19.33 -38.83 36.95
CA VAL A 416 -18.26 -37.93 36.50
C VAL A 416 -18.38 -36.56 37.17
N THR A 417 -19.59 -35.99 37.17
CA THR A 417 -19.86 -34.69 37.83
C THR A 417 -19.56 -34.75 39.34
N ARG A 418 -19.86 -35.89 39.99
CA ARG A 418 -19.54 -36.08 41.42
C ARG A 418 -18.04 -36.18 41.67
N GLU A 419 -17.31 -36.95 40.86
CA GLU A 419 -15.85 -37.09 41.00
C GLU A 419 -15.11 -35.78 40.68
N LEU A 420 -15.54 -35.01 39.67
CA LEU A 420 -14.97 -33.69 39.37
C LEU A 420 -15.18 -32.69 40.52
N GLN A 421 -16.38 -32.68 41.12
CA GLN A 421 -16.67 -31.84 42.29
C GLN A 421 -15.85 -32.28 43.51
N ALA A 422 -15.74 -33.60 43.76
CA ALA A 422 -14.93 -34.13 44.85
C ALA A 422 -13.45 -33.75 44.67
N THR A 423 -12.94 -33.80 43.44
CA THR A 423 -11.58 -33.40 43.10
C THR A 423 -11.36 -31.90 43.28
N ALA A 424 -12.28 -31.05 42.82
CA ALA A 424 -12.19 -29.60 43.03
C ALA A 424 -12.22 -29.22 44.51
N ASN A 425 -13.07 -29.89 45.30
CA ASN A 425 -13.14 -29.71 46.75
C ASN A 425 -11.84 -30.16 47.44
N ALA A 426 -11.24 -31.27 47.01
CA ALA A 426 -9.95 -31.73 47.52
C ALA A 426 -8.83 -30.71 47.24
N ILE A 427 -8.77 -30.13 46.04
CA ILE A 427 -7.79 -29.08 45.69
C ILE A 427 -8.04 -27.80 46.49
N ASN A 428 -9.30 -27.42 46.74
CA ASN A 428 -9.62 -26.30 47.62
C ASN A 428 -9.18 -26.55 49.07
N GLU A 429 -9.32 -27.78 49.56
CA GLU A 429 -8.81 -28.18 50.87
C GLU A 429 -7.28 -28.13 50.92
N MET A 430 -6.60 -28.57 49.85
CA MET A 430 -5.14 -28.45 49.70
C MET A 430 -4.71 -26.98 49.70
N ASN A 431 -5.45 -26.08 49.05
CA ASN A 431 -5.18 -24.64 49.08
C ASN A 431 -5.35 -24.06 50.50
N ALA A 432 -6.39 -24.49 51.22
CA ALA A 432 -6.58 -24.13 52.63
C ALA A 432 -5.47 -24.68 53.56
N ARG A 433 -4.88 -25.84 53.24
CA ARG A 433 -3.69 -26.36 53.93
C ARG A 433 -2.44 -25.53 53.60
N LEU A 434 -2.27 -25.11 52.35
CA LEU A 434 -1.17 -24.24 51.92
C LEU A 434 -1.22 -22.85 52.57
N ALA A 435 -2.42 -22.29 52.79
CA ALA A 435 -2.61 -21.07 53.57
C ALA A 435 -2.22 -21.21 55.06
N LYS A 436 -2.26 -22.42 55.63
CA LYS A 436 -1.72 -22.68 56.98
C LYS A 436 -0.20 -22.72 56.98
N PHE A 437 0.42 -23.13 55.88
CA PHE A 437 1.87 -23.12 55.70
C PHE A 437 2.43 -21.70 55.47
N SER A 438 1.72 -20.83 54.77
CA SER A 438 2.12 -19.42 54.64
C SER A 438 2.18 -18.71 56.00
N ALA A 439 1.23 -19.00 56.90
CA ALA A 439 1.23 -18.48 58.27
C ALA A 439 2.41 -18.99 59.14
N GLN A 440 2.96 -20.18 58.83
CA GLN A 440 4.13 -20.73 59.54
C GLN A 440 5.46 -20.10 59.07
N ILE A 441 5.53 -19.60 57.84
CA ILE A 441 6.74 -18.91 57.31
C ILE A 441 6.88 -17.51 57.89
N SER A 442 5.77 -16.80 58.14
CA SER A 442 5.77 -15.46 58.74
C SER A 442 6.29 -15.41 60.19
N THR A 443 6.58 -16.56 60.81
CA THR A 443 7.06 -16.65 62.20
C THR A 443 8.56 -16.98 62.32
N ILE A 444 9.28 -17.17 61.21
CA ILE A 444 10.71 -17.50 61.21
C ILE A 444 11.49 -16.38 60.50
N GLU A 445 11.67 -15.25 61.19
CA GLU A 445 12.69 -14.24 60.85
C GLU A 445 13.89 -14.41 61.78
N GLU A 446 15.02 -14.91 61.26
CA GLU A 446 16.33 -14.66 61.85
C GLU A 446 17.15 -13.75 60.91
N PRO A 447 17.96 -12.79 61.43
CA PRO A 447 18.54 -11.71 60.63
C PRO A 447 20.05 -11.90 60.41
N ILE A 448 20.55 -11.99 59.17
CA ILE A 448 22.00 -11.83 58.84
C ILE A 448 22.07 -11.33 57.38
N GLN A 449 22.41 -10.08 57.05
CA GLN A 449 23.62 -9.23 57.13
C GLN A 449 24.04 -8.84 55.70
N ASP A 450 24.21 -7.54 55.59
CA ASP A 450 24.64 -6.71 54.48
C ASP A 450 26.18 -6.82 54.35
N GLU A 451 26.67 -7.37 53.23
CA GLU A 451 28.03 -7.12 52.76
C GLU A 451 27.99 -6.86 51.26
N GLY A 452 27.91 -5.57 50.90
CA GLY A 452 28.20 -5.10 49.56
C GLY A 452 29.69 -5.24 49.22
N ILE A 453 29.99 -5.28 47.92
CA ILE A 453 31.16 -4.66 47.29
C ILE A 453 30.79 -4.40 45.82
N ASP A 454 30.75 -3.11 45.48
CA ASP A 454 30.84 -2.56 44.13
C ASP A 454 32.22 -2.81 43.53
N ILE A 455 32.32 -3.24 42.25
CA ILE A 455 33.34 -2.75 41.29
C ILE A 455 32.75 -2.76 39.86
N ILE A 456 32.20 -1.61 39.48
CA ILE A 456 32.44 -0.76 38.31
C ILE A 456 33.30 -1.31 37.13
N ASP A 457 32.62 -1.34 35.98
CA ASP A 457 32.94 -0.87 34.62
C ASP A 457 33.80 -1.58 33.55
N GLU A 458 33.12 -1.66 32.40
CA GLU A 458 33.54 -1.23 31.05
C GLU A 458 34.71 -1.93 30.36
N ASN A 459 34.37 -2.74 29.36
CA ASN A 459 34.43 -2.33 27.95
C ASN A 459 34.40 -3.58 27.05
N THR A 460 33.36 -3.72 26.24
CA THR A 460 33.50 -3.73 24.78
C THR A 460 32.12 -3.61 24.14
N ASN A 461 31.92 -2.43 23.57
CA ASN A 461 30.90 -2.07 22.62
C ASN A 461 31.00 -2.87 21.30
N ASP A 462 29.87 -2.83 20.60
CA ASP A 462 29.66 -2.94 19.15
C ASP A 462 29.49 -4.35 18.57
N LEU A 463 28.21 -4.71 18.34
CA LEU A 463 27.60 -4.67 16.99
C LEU A 463 26.05 -4.75 17.08
N ALA A 464 25.40 -3.64 16.70
CA ALA A 464 24.08 -3.44 16.07
C ALA A 464 22.82 -4.16 16.65
N GLU A 465 21.82 -3.46 17.21
CA GLU A 465 20.74 -2.70 16.53
C GLU A 465 19.88 -3.59 15.61
N GLU A 466 18.56 -3.78 15.73
CA GLU A 466 17.43 -2.93 16.12
C GLU A 466 16.21 -3.82 16.46
N SER A 467 15.45 -3.51 17.51
CA SER A 467 13.97 -3.38 17.44
C SER A 467 13.30 -3.28 18.82
N ASN A 468 12.52 -2.19 18.94
CA ASN A 468 11.29 -2.06 19.72
C ASN A 468 11.36 -1.83 21.23
N ASN A 469 11.59 -0.56 21.55
CA ASN A 469 10.88 0.14 22.62
C ASN A 469 9.35 -0.01 22.45
N GLY A 470 8.72 -0.66 23.44
CA GLY A 470 7.26 -0.75 23.49
C GLY A 470 6.70 -1.68 24.58
N LEU A 471 7.46 -2.01 25.62
CA LEU A 471 7.00 -2.81 26.76
C LEU A 471 7.54 -2.20 28.07
N GLN A 472 7.22 -0.93 28.29
CA GLN A 472 7.25 -0.30 29.61
C GLN A 472 5.86 0.24 29.90
N ARG A 473 4.98 -0.65 30.38
CA ARG A 473 3.77 -0.37 31.18
C ARG A 473 2.96 -1.65 31.34
N GLN A 474 3.52 -2.60 32.08
CA GLN A 474 2.80 -3.50 32.99
C GLN A 474 3.84 -4.31 33.77
N GLU A 475 4.70 -3.60 34.50
CA GLU A 475 5.26 -4.15 35.72
C GLU A 475 4.09 -4.31 36.72
N MET A 476 3.34 -5.40 36.59
CA MET A 476 2.54 -5.89 37.70
C MET A 476 3.49 -6.57 38.69
N ASN A 477 3.85 -5.84 39.76
CA ASN A 477 4.21 -6.34 41.09
C ASN A 477 4.72 -7.80 41.21
N LEU A 478 5.76 -8.18 40.46
CA LEU A 478 6.50 -9.44 40.67
C LEU A 478 7.72 -9.24 41.60
N ASN A 479 7.95 -8.00 42.06
CA ASN A 479 9.01 -7.64 43.00
C ASN A 479 8.54 -7.60 44.47
N ALA A 480 7.33 -8.05 44.77
CA ALA A 480 6.81 -8.12 46.12
C ALA A 480 6.91 -9.55 46.68
N GLU A 481 8.11 -9.96 47.08
CA GLU A 481 8.40 -10.85 48.22
C GLU A 481 9.90 -11.18 48.23
N GLN A 482 10.68 -10.36 48.96
CA GLN A 482 12.00 -10.72 49.47
C GLN A 482 11.84 -11.82 50.55
N GLY A 483 11.38 -13.01 50.14
CA GLY A 483 11.19 -14.17 51.00
C GLY A 483 12.15 -15.31 50.65
N THR A 484 12.39 -16.20 51.62
CA THR A 484 13.12 -17.46 51.41
C THR A 484 12.46 -18.30 50.31
N LEU A 485 13.19 -19.21 49.63
CA LEU A 485 12.64 -20.10 48.58
C LEU A 485 11.28 -20.75 48.96
N PRO A 486 11.04 -21.20 50.21
CA PRO A 486 9.74 -21.68 50.65
C PRO A 486 8.61 -20.64 50.53
N ALA A 487 8.86 -19.37 50.86
CA ALA A 487 7.87 -18.29 50.75
C ALA A 487 7.47 -18.05 49.29
N PHE A 488 8.46 -17.98 48.39
CA PHE A 488 8.25 -17.78 46.96
C PHE A 488 7.47 -18.93 46.29
N VAL A 489 7.78 -20.17 46.69
CA VAL A 489 7.05 -21.35 46.17
C VAL A 489 5.61 -21.35 46.67
N ILE A 490 5.35 -20.96 47.93
CA ILE A 490 4.00 -20.91 48.47
C ILE A 490 3.16 -19.78 47.86
N SER A 491 3.73 -18.59 47.67
CA SER A 491 3.00 -17.47 47.06
C SER A 491 2.65 -17.72 45.59
N ASN A 492 3.41 -18.56 44.89
CA ASN A 492 3.08 -19.00 43.52
C ASN A 492 2.27 -20.31 43.45
N ALA A 493 2.35 -21.18 44.47
CA ALA A 493 1.55 -22.41 44.53
C ALA A 493 0.07 -22.15 44.83
N SER A 494 -0.26 -21.14 45.65
CA SER A 494 -1.65 -20.78 45.96
C SER A 494 -2.45 -20.37 44.71
N PRO A 495 -1.98 -19.44 43.85
CA PRO A 495 -2.63 -19.14 42.58
C PRO A 495 -2.74 -20.35 41.65
N VAL A 496 -1.75 -21.23 41.63
CA VAL A 496 -1.79 -22.45 40.80
C VAL A 496 -2.91 -23.40 41.25
N LEU A 497 -3.05 -23.64 42.56
CA LEU A 497 -4.10 -24.51 43.10
C LEU A 497 -5.50 -23.89 42.93
N GLU A 498 -5.63 -22.58 43.14
CA GLU A 498 -6.87 -21.84 42.93
C GLU A 498 -7.34 -21.92 41.47
N MET A 499 -6.45 -21.63 40.52
CA MET A 499 -6.78 -21.71 39.09
C MET A 499 -7.05 -23.15 38.64
N THR A 500 -6.36 -24.14 39.22
CA THR A 500 -6.62 -25.57 38.96
C THR A 500 -8.01 -26.00 39.44
N SER A 501 -8.45 -25.49 40.59
CA SER A 501 -9.82 -25.70 41.10
C SER A 501 -10.87 -25.08 40.19
N LEU A 502 -10.64 -23.84 39.72
CA LEU A 502 -11.53 -23.17 38.76
C LEU A 502 -11.59 -23.91 37.40
N ILE A 503 -10.49 -24.52 36.96
CA ILE A 503 -10.47 -25.39 35.77
C ILE A 503 -11.37 -26.61 35.97
N LEU A 504 -11.33 -27.27 37.13
CA LEU A 504 -12.19 -28.42 37.44
C LEU A 504 -13.68 -28.03 37.55
N GLN A 505 -13.99 -26.89 38.18
CA GLN A 505 -15.35 -26.37 38.26
C GLN A 505 -15.89 -26.02 36.87
N ARG A 506 -15.06 -25.40 36.01
CA ARG A 506 -15.44 -25.11 34.63
C ARG A 506 -15.63 -26.39 33.81
N ALA A 507 -14.75 -27.38 34.00
CA ALA A 507 -14.88 -28.69 33.38
C ALA A 507 -16.20 -29.39 33.74
N GLN A 508 -16.65 -29.25 34.98
CA GLN A 508 -17.92 -29.78 35.46
C GLN A 508 -19.11 -29.14 34.75
N VAL A 509 -19.11 -27.81 34.57
CA VAL A 509 -20.15 -27.10 33.82
C VAL A 509 -20.23 -27.61 32.38
N ILE A 510 -19.08 -27.71 31.71
CA ILE A 510 -18.99 -28.21 30.33
C ILE A 510 -19.47 -29.66 30.23
N THR A 511 -19.07 -30.50 31.18
CA THR A 511 -19.46 -31.92 31.23
C THR A 511 -20.96 -32.07 31.46
N LYS A 512 -21.56 -31.27 32.36
CA LYS A 512 -23.00 -31.27 32.63
C LYS A 512 -23.82 -30.79 31.42
N GLN A 513 -23.35 -29.76 30.72
CA GLN A 513 -23.98 -29.28 29.49
C GLN A 513 -23.94 -30.37 28.40
N LYS A 514 -22.81 -31.06 28.25
CA LYS A 514 -22.67 -32.16 27.28
C LYS A 514 -23.47 -33.40 27.64
N MET A 515 -23.58 -33.76 28.92
CA MET A 515 -24.47 -34.82 29.43
C MET A 515 -25.93 -34.57 29.02
N MET A 516 -26.38 -33.32 29.12
CA MET A 516 -27.74 -32.91 28.76
C MET A 516 -27.98 -33.00 27.24
N GLU A 517 -26.98 -32.61 26.43
CA GLU A 517 -27.04 -32.71 24.96
C GLU A 517 -26.99 -34.16 24.45
N SER A 518 -26.27 -35.06 25.13
CA SER A 518 -26.05 -36.45 24.69
C SER A 518 -27.04 -37.47 25.25
N GLY A 519 -28.06 -37.04 26.00
CA GLY A 519 -29.08 -37.93 26.56
C GLY A 519 -28.60 -38.77 27.76
N GLY A 520 -27.61 -38.28 28.51
CA GLY A 520 -27.16 -38.88 29.77
C GLY A 520 -25.97 -39.85 29.69
N HIS A 521 -25.26 -39.91 28.55
CA HIS A 521 -24.03 -40.70 28.41
C HIS A 521 -22.90 -39.90 27.75
N LEU A 522 -21.72 -39.88 28.38
CA LEU A 522 -20.51 -39.35 27.78
C LEU A 522 -19.62 -40.46 27.20
N GLN A 523 -18.99 -40.19 26.06
CA GLN A 523 -17.91 -41.03 25.58
C GLN A 523 -16.63 -40.70 26.38
N ASN A 524 -15.93 -41.72 26.88
CA ASN A 524 -14.66 -41.61 27.63
C ASN A 524 -14.73 -41.04 29.06
N GLU A 525 -15.84 -41.21 29.79
CA GLU A 525 -16.01 -40.80 31.20
C GLU A 525 -14.85 -41.25 32.12
N LYS A 526 -14.42 -42.51 32.02
CA LYS A 526 -13.31 -43.06 32.82
C LYS A 526 -11.97 -42.36 32.56
N ALA A 527 -11.73 -41.89 31.35
CA ALA A 527 -10.49 -41.20 31.01
C ALA A 527 -10.50 -39.78 31.58
N LEU A 528 -11.66 -39.11 31.61
CA LEU A 528 -11.80 -37.79 32.20
C LEU A 528 -11.62 -37.84 33.72
N ILE A 529 -12.26 -38.82 34.39
CA ILE A 529 -12.08 -39.06 35.83
C ILE A 529 -10.61 -39.32 36.14
N LYS A 530 -9.94 -40.17 35.35
CA LYS A 530 -8.51 -40.44 35.52
C LYS A 530 -7.65 -39.18 35.39
N CYS A 531 -7.87 -38.35 34.37
CA CYS A 531 -7.11 -37.12 34.22
C CYS A 531 -7.40 -36.08 35.33
N ALA A 532 -8.61 -36.09 35.91
CA ALA A 532 -8.91 -35.28 37.10
C ALA A 532 -8.16 -35.80 38.34
N GLN A 533 -8.07 -37.11 38.53
CA GLN A 533 -7.29 -37.74 39.60
C GLN A 533 -5.79 -37.44 39.43
N ASP A 534 -5.23 -37.62 38.23
CA ASP A 534 -3.83 -37.29 37.90
C ASP A 534 -3.51 -35.80 38.17
N LEU A 535 -4.51 -34.92 37.98
CA LEU A 535 -4.38 -33.49 38.29
C LEU A 535 -4.40 -33.21 39.80
N SER A 536 -5.24 -33.92 40.55
CA SER A 536 -5.26 -33.85 42.01
C SER A 536 -3.96 -34.37 42.64
N GLU A 537 -3.42 -35.47 42.12
CA GLU A 537 -2.13 -36.01 42.57
C GLU A 537 -0.99 -35.03 42.27
N ALA A 538 -1.01 -34.37 41.11
CA ALA A 538 -0.04 -33.33 40.78
C ALA A 538 -0.14 -32.09 41.70
N ALA A 539 -1.36 -31.69 42.07
CA ALA A 539 -1.61 -30.65 43.06
C ALA A 539 -1.10 -31.03 44.46
N GLU A 540 -1.28 -32.29 44.85
CA GLU A 540 -0.77 -32.83 46.11
C GLU A 540 0.76 -32.86 46.13
N LEU A 541 1.42 -33.24 45.02
CA LEU A 541 2.88 -33.20 44.90
C LEU A 541 3.43 -31.78 45.12
N LEU A 542 2.75 -30.75 44.62
CA LEU A 542 3.15 -29.36 44.83
C LEU A 542 3.04 -28.96 46.31
N LEU A 543 2.01 -29.44 47.01
CA LEU A 543 1.82 -29.23 48.45
C LEU A 543 2.89 -29.95 49.29
N ILE A 544 3.18 -31.22 48.97
CA ILE A 544 4.21 -32.02 49.66
C ILE A 544 5.59 -31.36 49.50
N VAL A 545 5.91 -30.85 48.31
CA VAL A 545 7.18 -30.16 48.09
C VAL A 545 7.26 -28.84 48.86
N ALA A 546 6.15 -28.10 48.97
CA ALA A 546 6.09 -26.92 49.83
C ALA A 546 6.31 -27.28 51.32
N GLU A 547 5.81 -28.41 51.78
CA GLU A 547 6.02 -28.92 53.15
C GLU A 547 7.48 -29.36 53.40
N ILE A 548 8.10 -30.05 52.44
CA ILE A 548 9.51 -30.46 52.52
C ILE A 548 10.43 -29.23 52.57
N LEU A 549 10.10 -28.19 51.79
CA LEU A 549 10.82 -26.91 51.77
C LEU A 549 10.76 -26.19 53.12
N ILE A 550 9.60 -26.20 53.79
CA ILE A 550 9.45 -25.63 55.14
C ILE A 550 10.23 -26.45 56.17
N SER A 551 10.17 -27.77 56.07
CA SER A 551 10.78 -28.70 57.03
C SER A 551 12.31 -28.84 56.87
N LYS A 552 12.90 -28.30 55.78
CA LYS A 552 14.32 -28.45 55.40
C LYS A 552 14.83 -29.89 55.49
N ALA A 553 13.98 -30.86 55.16
CA ALA A 553 14.22 -32.27 55.48
C ALA A 553 15.22 -32.97 54.52
N GLU A 554 15.47 -32.42 53.32
CA GLU A 554 16.24 -33.10 52.27
C GLU A 554 17.17 -32.14 51.50
N SER A 555 18.24 -32.69 50.88
CA SER A 555 19.30 -31.93 50.20
C SER A 555 18.99 -31.52 48.75
N ASP A 556 17.97 -32.10 48.12
CA ASP A 556 17.70 -31.96 46.67
C ASP A 556 16.32 -31.33 46.40
N THR A 557 15.90 -30.43 47.28
CA THR A 557 14.54 -29.87 47.27
C THR A 557 14.26 -29.04 46.02
N GLU A 558 15.27 -28.40 45.43
CA GLU A 558 15.11 -27.55 44.24
C GLU A 558 14.66 -28.36 43.01
N TYR A 559 15.23 -29.55 42.79
CA TYR A 559 14.85 -30.41 41.67
C TYR A 559 13.45 -31.01 41.84
N LYS A 560 13.05 -31.27 43.09
CA LYS A 560 11.68 -31.70 43.43
C LYS A 560 10.66 -30.60 43.18
N VAL A 561 11.00 -29.34 43.48
CA VAL A 561 10.17 -28.15 43.16
C VAL A 561 10.01 -27.99 41.65
N ILE A 562 11.10 -28.05 40.89
CA ILE A 562 11.06 -27.95 39.42
C ILE A 562 10.19 -29.06 38.82
N SER A 563 10.34 -30.29 39.34
CA SER A 563 9.59 -31.45 38.86
C SER A 563 8.10 -31.35 39.21
N ALA A 564 7.74 -30.95 40.43
CA ALA A 564 6.34 -30.75 40.82
C ALA A 564 5.66 -29.66 39.98
N ALA A 565 6.34 -28.54 39.72
CA ALA A 565 5.82 -27.46 38.87
C ALA A 565 5.66 -27.88 37.40
N LYS A 566 6.57 -28.70 36.86
CA LYS A 566 6.46 -29.25 35.50
C LYS A 566 5.35 -30.31 35.39
N ILE A 567 5.18 -31.15 36.42
CA ILE A 567 4.14 -32.19 36.47
C ILE A 567 2.75 -31.55 36.51
N ILE A 568 2.51 -30.56 37.37
CA ILE A 568 1.20 -29.89 37.43
C ILE A 568 0.86 -29.15 36.13
N LYS A 569 1.84 -28.52 35.48
CA LYS A 569 1.68 -27.90 34.16
C LYS A 569 1.28 -28.93 33.10
N ALA A 570 1.91 -30.11 33.11
CA ALA A 570 1.59 -31.20 32.19
C ALA A 570 0.20 -31.81 32.47
N SER A 571 -0.15 -32.02 33.74
CA SER A 571 -1.46 -32.55 34.14
C SER A 571 -2.60 -31.60 33.77
N VAL A 572 -2.44 -30.29 33.95
CA VAL A 572 -3.41 -29.28 33.52
C VAL A 572 -3.59 -29.31 32.00
N ALA A 573 -2.50 -29.36 31.23
CA ALA A 573 -2.57 -29.44 29.78
C ALA A 573 -3.26 -30.74 29.29
N ALA A 574 -2.96 -31.88 29.92
CA ALA A 574 -3.58 -33.16 29.60
C ALA A 574 -5.08 -33.16 29.92
N PHE A 575 -5.48 -32.60 31.06
CA PHE A 575 -6.87 -32.49 31.47
C PHE A 575 -7.68 -31.57 30.53
N VAL A 576 -7.12 -30.42 30.18
CA VAL A 576 -7.75 -29.46 29.24
C VAL A 576 -7.88 -30.04 27.84
N ALA A 577 -6.88 -30.79 27.36
CA ALA A 577 -6.97 -31.50 26.09
C ALA A 577 -8.11 -32.53 26.07
N LYS A 578 -8.40 -33.17 27.21
CA LYS A 578 -9.57 -34.07 27.33
C LYS A 578 -10.89 -33.34 27.33
N ILE A 579 -11.00 -32.17 27.96
CA ILE A 579 -12.21 -31.34 27.89
C ILE A 579 -12.42 -30.79 26.48
N GLN A 580 -11.35 -30.44 25.76
CA GLN A 580 -11.44 -30.05 24.35
C GLN A 580 -11.99 -31.16 23.46
N GLN A 581 -11.61 -32.42 23.72
CA GLN A 581 -12.19 -33.58 23.01
C GLN A 581 -13.70 -33.74 23.28
N LEU A 582 -14.23 -33.20 24.38
CA LEU A 582 -15.64 -33.27 24.75
C LEU A 582 -16.50 -32.11 24.24
N GLY A 583 -15.89 -31.15 23.53
CA GLY A 583 -16.60 -29.99 22.96
C GLY A 583 -15.97 -28.64 23.30
N GLY A 584 -14.92 -28.63 24.13
CA GLY A 584 -14.17 -27.43 24.47
C GLY A 584 -14.92 -26.45 25.38
N ASP A 585 -14.21 -25.39 25.78
CA ASP A 585 -14.80 -24.29 26.54
C ASP A 585 -15.24 -23.18 25.58
N SER A 586 -16.55 -23.05 25.39
CA SER A 586 -17.18 -22.05 24.53
C SER A 586 -16.98 -20.61 25.02
N GLU A 587 -16.60 -20.41 26.30
CA GLU A 587 -16.34 -19.08 26.89
C GLU A 587 -14.85 -18.73 26.97
N GLY A 588 -13.94 -19.67 26.65
CA GLY A 588 -12.49 -19.42 26.68
C GLY A 588 -11.86 -19.17 28.06
N LYS A 589 -12.63 -19.13 29.14
CA LYS A 589 -12.17 -18.90 30.53
C LYS A 589 -11.17 -19.95 31.00
N MET A 590 -11.32 -21.20 30.57
CA MET A 590 -10.39 -22.28 30.88
C MET A 590 -8.98 -22.01 30.35
N ILE A 591 -8.84 -21.35 29.19
CA ILE A 591 -7.53 -20.98 28.63
C ILE A 591 -6.88 -19.87 29.47
N GLU A 592 -7.67 -18.93 29.99
CA GLU A 592 -7.18 -17.88 30.90
C GLU A 592 -6.62 -18.49 32.19
N TYR A 593 -7.35 -19.44 32.79
CA TYR A 593 -6.89 -20.15 33.99
C TYR A 593 -5.62 -20.96 33.72
N VAL A 594 -5.53 -21.64 32.57
CA VAL A 594 -4.32 -22.35 32.14
C VAL A 594 -3.14 -21.40 31.99
N LYS A 595 -3.31 -20.23 31.37
CA LYS A 595 -2.25 -19.23 31.23
C LYS A 595 -1.75 -18.76 32.61
N LYS A 596 -2.64 -18.49 33.56
CA LYS A 596 -2.26 -18.11 34.93
C LYS A 596 -1.50 -19.24 35.64
N VAL A 597 -1.95 -20.49 35.51
CA VAL A 597 -1.20 -21.65 36.03
C VAL A 597 0.19 -21.73 35.42
N VAL A 598 0.32 -21.56 34.10
CA VAL A 598 1.60 -21.62 33.39
C VAL A 598 2.55 -20.51 33.85
N ILE A 599 2.07 -19.27 33.98
CA ILE A 599 2.88 -18.12 34.43
C ILE A 599 3.46 -18.39 35.82
N HIS A 600 2.62 -18.79 36.78
CA HIS A 600 3.07 -19.05 38.15
C HIS A 600 3.93 -20.32 38.27
N ALA A 601 3.62 -21.37 37.50
CA ALA A 601 4.45 -22.59 37.46
C ALA A 601 5.82 -22.33 36.81
N ASP A 602 5.90 -21.55 35.73
CA ASP A 602 7.15 -21.20 35.07
C ASP A 602 8.01 -20.25 35.93
N ALA A 603 7.39 -19.36 36.72
CA ALA A 603 8.09 -18.55 37.71
C ALA A 603 8.78 -19.42 38.79
N VAL A 604 8.07 -20.45 39.28
CA VAL A 604 8.64 -21.43 40.23
C VAL A 604 9.77 -22.23 39.59
N VAL A 605 9.62 -22.67 38.34
CA VAL A 605 10.68 -23.38 37.60
C VAL A 605 11.91 -22.50 37.41
N THR A 606 11.74 -21.27 36.94
CA THR A 606 12.86 -20.35 36.65
C THR A 606 13.65 -20.02 37.92
N LYS A 607 12.96 -19.78 39.04
CA LYS A 607 13.61 -19.52 40.32
C LYS A 607 14.30 -20.77 40.87
N GLY A 608 13.67 -21.95 40.73
CA GLY A 608 14.27 -23.23 41.10
C GLY A 608 15.52 -23.55 40.28
N GLU A 609 15.49 -23.31 38.97
CA GLU A 609 16.62 -23.52 38.06
C GLU A 609 17.77 -22.56 38.40
N SER A 610 17.48 -21.29 38.72
CA SER A 610 18.51 -20.33 39.14
C SER A 610 19.27 -20.78 40.39
N ILE A 611 18.54 -21.24 41.41
CA ILE A 611 19.13 -21.71 42.68
C ILE A 611 19.86 -23.05 42.49
N ALA A 612 19.33 -23.94 41.65
CA ALA A 612 20.01 -25.19 41.31
C ALA A 612 21.32 -24.93 40.56
N ILE A 613 21.34 -23.97 39.63
CA ILE A 613 22.56 -23.56 38.90
C ILE A 613 23.57 -22.92 39.85
N GLU A 614 23.13 -22.04 40.76
CA GLU A 614 24.00 -21.45 41.80
C GLU A 614 24.63 -22.53 42.68
N LYS A 615 23.84 -23.53 43.13
CA LYS A 615 24.37 -24.68 43.88
C LYS A 615 25.32 -25.54 43.07
N MET A 616 25.05 -25.78 41.77
CA MET A 616 25.96 -26.53 40.90
C MET A 616 27.28 -25.79 40.69
N ILE A 617 27.26 -24.45 40.54
CA ILE A 617 28.48 -23.62 40.43
C ILE A 617 29.25 -23.62 41.77
N GLU A 618 28.55 -23.58 42.91
CA GLU A 618 29.17 -23.74 44.22
C GLU A 618 29.78 -25.13 44.44
N GLU A 619 29.14 -26.19 43.96
CA GLU A 619 29.67 -27.55 44.02
C GLU A 619 30.85 -27.75 43.06
N GLU A 620 30.79 -27.22 41.84
CA GLU A 620 31.90 -27.24 40.87
C GLU A 620 33.11 -26.44 41.36
N SER A 621 32.90 -25.34 42.08
CA SER A 621 33.99 -24.57 42.70
C SER A 621 34.56 -25.25 43.96
N LYS A 622 33.77 -26.08 44.66
CA LYS A 622 34.23 -26.94 45.78
C LYS A 622 34.96 -28.19 45.31
N VAL A 623 34.72 -28.69 44.10
CA VAL A 623 35.54 -29.75 43.47
C VAL A 623 36.87 -29.14 43.02
N GLN A 624 37.82 -29.06 43.96
CA GLN A 624 39.21 -28.70 43.69
C GLN A 624 39.70 -29.39 42.42
N LYS A 625 40.14 -28.60 41.43
CA LYS A 625 40.85 -29.06 40.23
C LYS A 625 42.08 -29.89 40.65
N LYS A 626 41.90 -31.18 40.91
CA LYS A 626 42.97 -32.17 40.76
C LYS A 626 43.37 -32.06 39.30
N VAL A 627 44.56 -31.53 39.05
CA VAL A 627 45.19 -31.50 37.73
C VAL A 627 45.34 -32.95 37.27
N MET A 628 44.30 -33.50 36.67
CA MET A 628 44.32 -34.81 36.05
C MET A 628 44.99 -34.64 34.69
N ASN A 629 46.05 -35.41 34.51
CA ASN A 629 46.83 -35.43 33.29
C ASN A 629 45.91 -35.72 32.09
N LYS A 630 46.14 -35.06 30.95
CA LYS A 630 45.23 -35.05 29.78
C LYS A 630 44.87 -36.46 29.28
N PHE A 631 45.76 -37.42 29.52
CA PHE A 631 45.55 -38.85 29.25
C PHE A 631 44.51 -39.49 30.18
N THR A 632 44.55 -39.20 31.48
CA THR A 632 43.61 -39.72 32.48
C THR A 632 42.20 -39.18 32.25
N LEU A 633 42.09 -37.90 31.87
CA LEU A 633 40.81 -37.31 31.51
C LEU A 633 40.21 -37.98 30.26
N ARG A 634 41.04 -38.29 29.27
CA ARG A 634 40.63 -39.01 28.06
C ARG A 634 40.22 -40.45 28.37
N LEU A 635 40.89 -41.11 29.31
CA LEU A 635 40.57 -42.47 29.74
C LEU A 635 39.24 -42.52 30.51
N ASN A 636 39.01 -41.55 31.40
CA ASN A 636 37.74 -41.42 32.13
C ASN A 636 36.60 -41.09 31.16
N LEU A 637 36.78 -40.13 30.26
CA LEU A 637 35.79 -39.81 29.22
C LEU A 637 35.47 -41.02 28.32
N GLN A 638 36.48 -41.84 28.02
CA GLN A 638 36.27 -43.05 27.21
C GLN A 638 35.59 -44.17 28.01
N SER A 639 35.83 -44.26 29.32
CA SER A 639 35.08 -45.14 30.23
C SER A 639 33.62 -44.69 30.36
N ASP A 640 33.38 -43.39 30.50
CA ASP A 640 32.04 -42.82 30.63
C ASP A 640 31.25 -42.96 29.32
N LEU A 641 31.89 -42.77 28.17
CA LEU A 641 31.30 -43.05 26.86
C LEU A 641 30.89 -44.51 26.73
N ASN A 642 31.76 -45.45 27.11
CA ASN A 642 31.45 -46.87 27.07
C ASN A 642 30.28 -47.21 28.01
N ASN A 643 30.23 -46.61 29.20
CA ASN A 643 29.13 -46.81 30.14
C ASN A 643 27.81 -46.26 29.57
N LEU A 644 27.83 -45.05 29.00
CA LEU A 644 26.66 -44.46 28.35
C LEU A 644 26.18 -45.28 27.15
N GLU A 645 27.09 -45.81 26.33
CA GLU A 645 26.74 -46.74 25.25
C GLU A 645 26.07 -48.00 25.77
N THR A 646 26.53 -48.57 26.89
CA THR A 646 25.88 -49.74 27.48
C THR A 646 24.49 -49.43 28.03
N VAL A 647 24.30 -48.27 28.66
CA VAL A 647 22.98 -47.82 29.17
C VAL A 647 22.03 -47.56 28.01
N LEU A 648 22.49 -46.91 26.95
CA LEU A 648 21.68 -46.65 25.75
C LEU A 648 21.23 -47.95 25.10
N LYS A 649 22.13 -48.93 25.00
CA LYS A 649 21.80 -50.27 24.46
C LYS A 649 20.80 -51.02 25.35
N GLN A 650 20.91 -50.90 26.67
CA GLN A 650 19.92 -51.47 27.60
C GLN A 650 18.55 -50.80 27.48
N GLN A 651 18.50 -49.48 27.30
CA GLN A 651 17.24 -48.76 27.08
C GLN A 651 16.62 -49.08 25.71
N GLU A 652 17.43 -49.22 24.66
CA GLU A 652 16.95 -49.68 23.35
C GLU A 652 16.37 -51.11 23.41
N ASP A 653 17.03 -52.01 24.14
CA ASP A 653 16.53 -53.37 24.32
C ASP A 653 15.27 -53.41 25.20
N ALA A 654 15.18 -52.55 26.21
CA ALA A 654 13.97 -52.37 27.01
C ALA A 654 12.81 -51.82 26.15
N LEU A 655 13.08 -50.87 25.26
CA LEU A 655 12.10 -50.29 24.34
C LEU A 655 11.64 -51.32 23.28
N LYS A 656 12.56 -52.15 22.77
CA LYS A 656 12.22 -53.29 21.89
C LYS A 656 11.38 -54.35 22.61
N GLN A 657 11.63 -54.60 23.89
CA GLN A 657 10.81 -55.52 24.69
C GLN A 657 9.43 -54.92 25.01
N PHE A 658 9.35 -53.61 25.26
CA PHE A 658 8.09 -52.89 25.45
C PHE A 658 7.22 -52.96 24.19
N ASN A 659 7.79 -52.65 23.01
CA ASN A 659 7.10 -52.74 21.71
C ASN A 659 6.76 -54.18 21.26
N ARG A 660 7.22 -55.21 21.99
CA ARG A 660 6.82 -56.61 21.77
C ARG A 660 5.72 -57.06 22.74
N LYS A 661 5.51 -56.34 23.84
CA LYS A 661 4.51 -56.66 24.89
C LYS A 661 3.24 -55.83 24.78
N PHE A 662 3.32 -54.65 24.17
CA PHE A 662 2.21 -53.81 23.73
C PHE A 662 2.22 -53.74 22.21
#